data_AF-A0A972FTA7-F1
#
_entry.id   AF-A0A972FTA7-F1
#
_cell.length_a   1.000
_cell.length_b   1.000
_cell.length_c   1.000
_cell.angle_alpha   90.00
_cell.angle_beta   90.00
_cell.angle_gamma   90.00
#
_symmetry.space_group_name_H-M   'P 1'
#
loop_
_entity.id
_entity.type
_entity.pdbx_description
1 polymer ?
#
loop_
_entity_poly.entity_id
_entity_poly.type
_entity_poly.pdbx_seq_one_letter_code
_entity_poly.pdbx_strand_id
1 'polypeptide(L)'
;MHQDYIKPDNWSIIEEGFDRDRVESSESLFSIGNGAMGQRANFEEKYSGHTFQGSYIGGVYYPDKTKVGWWKNGYPEYFAKVLNAPNWIGIDVEINGESLDLNSVRDVRNFRRELNMKEGWYNRSFSATLQNGLEVSVNVLRFLSMDLDEAGAIKFDIIPVNGNAQITFRPYVDAGVQNMDANWEEKFWEPISVASDANSAFVTARTFKTHFTATTFMQNAVFVDGNLQQMVPSDIQKSGDKIQFTYTVDVTKGQSASIEKIGGYTSSMNHSDTVTAAAEVVKSANAKGFNGLLSDQKNAWAKIWEMSDITIDGDVKAQQGIRFNIFQLNQTYSGKDSRLNIGPKGFTGEKYGGSTYWDTEAYCIPFYMATKDQQVARNLLTYRYNQLDKAIENAAKLGFNNGAALYPMVTMNGEECHNEWEITFEEIHRNGAIAFAIFNYVRYTGDYSYVPEKGLEVLIGIARFWHQRATWSTARNQYVILGVTGPNEYENNVNNNFYTNYLAKWCIDYCVEQLEKVKDEFASDHNRILSKVNLDEVEIAKWKQVADKMYFPFSEEHNVYLQQDGFLDKELIKVHDLDKSQRPINQKWSWDRILRSPYIKQADTLQGFYFFEDHFSTEELERHFDFYEPFTVHESSLSPCVHSIQAAVLGKMDMAYTFYLRTSRLDLDDYNKEVKEGCHITSMAGTWMSIVEGFGGMRVKDGQLHFTPRIPGEWDGYSFKINFRGQILKVSVAKNQTSFALESGDNSEQITVFMNGNAVTVEPDGVVVI
;
A
#
# COMPACT_ATOMS: atom_id res chain seq x y z
N MET A 1 20.99 -6.52 -13.54
CA MET A 1 20.25 -6.27 -14.79
C MET A 1 18.78 -6.38 -14.40
N HIS A 2 17.96 -5.37 -14.73
CA HIS A 2 16.53 -5.32 -14.40
C HIS A 2 15.77 -6.39 -15.19
N GLN A 3 14.63 -6.85 -14.68
CA GLN A 3 13.80 -7.83 -15.39
C GLN A 3 12.84 -7.11 -16.34
N ASP A 4 13.14 -7.06 -17.64
CA ASP A 4 12.27 -6.43 -18.67
C ASP A 4 11.50 -7.51 -19.44
N TYR A 5 10.49 -8.12 -18.80
CA TYR A 5 9.66 -9.17 -19.41
C TYR A 5 8.17 -8.83 -19.48
N ILE A 6 7.74 -7.73 -18.84
CA ILE A 6 6.39 -7.20 -18.95
C ILE A 6 6.29 -6.38 -20.23
N LYS A 7 5.36 -6.76 -21.11
CA LYS A 7 5.13 -6.00 -22.33
C LYS A 7 4.45 -4.66 -22.02
N PRO A 8 4.94 -3.53 -22.58
CA PRO A 8 4.28 -2.24 -22.43
C PRO A 8 2.87 -2.25 -23.06
N ASP A 9 1.88 -1.91 -22.27
CA ASP A 9 0.49 -1.70 -22.67
C ASP A 9 -0.15 -0.65 -21.77
N ASN A 10 -1.07 0.15 -22.31
CA ASN A 10 -1.67 1.27 -21.59
C ASN A 10 -2.60 0.86 -20.45
N TRP A 11 -3.20 -0.33 -20.50
CA TRP A 11 -4.25 -0.76 -19.58
C TRP A 11 -4.04 -2.17 -19.02
N SER A 12 -3.02 -2.87 -19.48
CA SER A 12 -2.72 -4.23 -19.05
C SER A 12 -1.27 -4.42 -18.62
N ILE A 13 -1.06 -5.28 -17.62
CA ILE A 13 0.23 -5.94 -17.41
C ILE A 13 0.18 -7.25 -18.19
N ILE A 14 1.15 -7.46 -19.08
CA ILE A 14 1.16 -8.61 -19.99
C ILE A 14 2.50 -9.34 -19.87
N GLU A 15 2.44 -10.63 -19.53
CA GLU A 15 3.55 -11.58 -19.62
C GLU A 15 3.27 -12.55 -20.76
N GLU A 16 4.24 -12.75 -21.65
CA GLU A 16 4.18 -13.75 -22.72
C GLU A 16 5.36 -14.72 -22.63
N GLY A 17 5.08 -16.00 -22.87
CA GLY A 17 6.02 -17.09 -22.63
C GLY A 17 5.99 -17.55 -21.16
N PHE A 18 6.29 -18.82 -20.94
CA PHE A 18 6.30 -19.41 -19.60
C PHE A 18 7.73 -19.64 -19.14
N ASP A 19 8.12 -18.99 -18.04
CA ASP A 19 9.41 -19.18 -17.37
C ASP A 19 9.17 -19.58 -15.91
N ARG A 20 9.69 -20.75 -15.53
CA ARG A 20 9.49 -21.35 -14.20
C ARG A 20 10.12 -20.51 -13.09
N ASP A 21 11.22 -19.83 -13.39
CA ASP A 21 11.97 -19.03 -12.42
C ASP A 21 11.26 -17.69 -12.11
N ARG A 22 10.22 -17.34 -12.88
CA ARG A 22 9.48 -16.07 -12.74
C ARG A 22 8.13 -16.23 -12.04
N VAL A 23 7.72 -17.45 -11.68
CA VAL A 23 6.38 -17.71 -11.14
C VAL A 23 6.11 -16.89 -9.87
N GLU A 24 7.01 -16.92 -8.88
CA GLU A 24 6.84 -16.15 -7.63
C GLU A 24 6.79 -14.64 -7.85
N SER A 25 7.54 -14.13 -8.84
CA SER A 25 7.53 -12.70 -9.18
C SER A 25 6.22 -12.30 -9.88
N SER A 26 5.78 -13.13 -10.82
CA SER A 26 4.52 -12.91 -11.55
C SER A 26 3.29 -13.10 -10.66
N GLU A 27 3.38 -13.95 -9.65
CA GLU A 27 2.35 -14.07 -8.61
C GLU A 27 2.14 -12.75 -7.85
N SER A 28 3.19 -11.98 -7.58
CA SER A 28 3.08 -10.65 -6.97
C SER A 28 2.53 -9.61 -7.95
N LEU A 29 3.08 -9.56 -9.16
CA LEU A 29 2.73 -8.52 -10.14
C LEU A 29 1.28 -8.59 -10.59
N PHE A 30 0.75 -9.80 -10.71
CA PHE A 30 -0.63 -10.05 -11.17
C PHE A 30 -1.61 -10.23 -9.99
N SER A 31 -1.19 -9.91 -8.76
CA SER A 31 -2.05 -9.94 -7.57
C SER A 31 -3.34 -9.15 -7.78
N ILE A 32 -4.43 -9.68 -7.22
CA ILE A 32 -5.76 -9.06 -7.23
C ILE A 32 -6.28 -8.82 -5.81
N GLY A 33 -7.11 -7.80 -5.62
CA GLY A 33 -7.64 -7.35 -4.33
C GLY A 33 -8.90 -6.51 -4.50
N ASN A 34 -9.73 -6.41 -3.46
CA ASN A 34 -10.93 -5.57 -3.45
C ASN A 34 -11.06 -4.70 -2.18
N GLY A 35 -9.96 -4.55 -1.44
CA GLY A 35 -9.91 -3.84 -0.15
C GLY A 35 -10.37 -4.66 1.07
N ALA A 36 -11.20 -5.69 0.88
CA ALA A 36 -11.63 -6.60 1.95
C ALA A 36 -10.78 -7.88 2.00
N MET A 37 -10.34 -8.35 0.84
CA MET A 37 -9.40 -9.45 0.69
C MET A 37 -8.49 -9.23 -0.52
N GLY A 38 -7.42 -10.00 -0.59
CA GLY A 38 -6.59 -10.07 -1.78
C GLY A 38 -5.82 -11.36 -1.89
N GLN A 39 -5.19 -11.54 -3.04
CA GLN A 39 -4.66 -12.81 -3.47
C GLN A 39 -3.53 -12.62 -4.48
N ARG A 40 -2.44 -13.36 -4.25
CA ARG A 40 -1.36 -13.55 -5.22
C ARG A 40 -1.87 -14.30 -6.45
N ALA A 41 -1.27 -14.07 -7.61
CA ALA A 41 -1.67 -14.70 -8.86
C ALA A 41 -1.24 -16.17 -8.99
N ASN A 42 -1.40 -16.95 -7.91
CA ASN A 42 -1.18 -18.38 -7.89
C ASN A 42 -2.11 -19.05 -8.91
N PHE A 43 -1.64 -20.16 -9.48
CA PHE A 43 -2.43 -20.98 -10.38
C PHE A 43 -3.53 -21.71 -9.59
N GLU A 44 -4.69 -21.83 -10.22
CA GLU A 44 -5.85 -22.51 -9.67
C GLU A 44 -5.62 -24.02 -9.64
N GLU A 45 -5.03 -24.56 -10.71
CA GLU A 45 -4.58 -25.93 -10.82
C GLU A 45 -3.25 -26.18 -10.12
N LYS A 46 -2.94 -27.46 -9.95
CA LYS A 46 -1.67 -27.91 -9.37
C LYS A 46 -0.48 -27.31 -10.12
N TYR A 47 0.44 -26.73 -9.36
CA TYR A 47 1.76 -26.35 -9.84
C TYR A 47 2.82 -26.96 -8.92
N SER A 48 3.66 -27.84 -9.46
CA SER A 48 4.69 -28.54 -8.65
C SER A 48 6.03 -27.81 -8.57
N GLY A 49 6.17 -26.66 -9.23
CA GLY A 49 7.37 -25.82 -9.17
C GLY A 49 7.37 -24.89 -7.94
N HIS A 50 8.36 -24.00 -7.88
CA HIS A 50 8.42 -22.97 -6.83
C HIS A 50 7.28 -21.96 -6.99
N THR A 51 6.50 -21.79 -5.93
CA THR A 51 5.34 -20.90 -5.85
C THR A 51 5.24 -20.38 -4.42
N PHE A 52 4.75 -19.15 -4.28
CA PHE A 52 4.43 -18.56 -2.99
C PHE A 52 2.92 -18.39 -2.92
N GLN A 53 2.25 -19.36 -2.30
CA GLN A 53 0.81 -19.30 -2.06
C GLN A 53 0.44 -18.20 -1.06
N GLY A 54 -0.42 -17.26 -1.45
CA GLY A 54 -0.86 -16.19 -0.56
C GLY A 54 -2.26 -15.68 -0.87
N SER A 55 -3.17 -15.82 0.08
CA SER A 55 -4.48 -15.14 0.12
C SER A 55 -4.62 -14.45 1.47
N TYR A 56 -5.24 -13.28 1.52
CA TYR A 56 -5.21 -12.43 2.71
C TYR A 56 -6.60 -11.84 2.97
N ILE A 57 -7.02 -11.78 4.23
CA ILE A 57 -8.28 -11.16 4.66
C ILE A 57 -7.94 -9.88 5.44
N GLY A 58 -8.50 -8.75 5.03
CA GLY A 58 -8.29 -7.47 5.69
C GLY A 58 -8.66 -7.54 7.17
N GLY A 59 -7.73 -7.11 8.03
CA GLY A 59 -7.94 -7.01 9.48
C GLY A 59 -7.85 -8.33 10.25
N VAL A 60 -7.70 -9.47 9.58
CA VAL A 60 -7.47 -10.77 10.24
C VAL A 60 -5.96 -10.99 10.40
N TYR A 61 -5.49 -10.95 11.64
CA TYR A 61 -4.07 -11.05 11.96
C TYR A 61 -3.79 -12.04 13.07
N TYR A 62 -2.50 -12.38 13.23
CA TYR A 62 -1.99 -13.24 14.30
C TYR A 62 -0.82 -12.59 15.04
N PRO A 63 -0.81 -12.61 16.38
CA PRO A 63 0.31 -12.16 17.20
C PRO A 63 1.38 -13.26 17.26
N ASP A 64 2.31 -13.25 16.31
CA ASP A 64 3.41 -14.20 16.29
C ASP A 64 4.45 -13.80 17.34
N LYS A 65 4.92 -14.75 18.14
CA LYS A 65 5.76 -14.45 19.30
C LYS A 65 7.07 -13.80 18.85
N THR A 66 7.45 -12.69 19.49
CA THR A 66 8.67 -11.95 19.14
C THR A 66 9.88 -12.86 19.17
N LYS A 67 10.67 -12.81 18.10
CA LYS A 67 11.93 -13.53 17.94
C LYS A 67 13.06 -12.52 17.82
N VAL A 68 13.95 -12.50 18.80
CA VAL A 68 15.12 -11.61 18.83
C VAL A 68 16.34 -12.38 19.33
N GLY A 69 17.53 -11.96 18.92
CA GLY A 69 18.76 -12.52 19.47
C GLY A 69 18.95 -12.16 20.95
N TRP A 70 18.66 -10.90 21.31
CA TRP A 70 18.80 -10.39 22.67
C TRP A 70 17.63 -9.47 23.01
N TRP A 71 16.93 -9.77 24.11
CA TRP A 71 15.81 -8.95 24.56
C TRP A 71 16.26 -7.59 25.09
N LYS A 72 15.49 -6.54 24.79
CA LYS A 72 15.62 -5.19 25.34
C LYS A 72 14.32 -4.83 26.05
N ASN A 73 14.43 -4.21 27.24
CA ASN A 73 13.25 -3.72 27.94
C ASN A 73 12.52 -2.70 27.07
N GLY A 74 11.21 -2.88 26.90
CA GLY A 74 10.39 -2.10 25.97
C GLY A 74 10.02 -2.84 24.68
N TYR A 75 10.69 -3.94 24.34
CA TYR A 75 10.31 -4.72 23.15
C TYR A 75 8.89 -5.26 23.24
N PRO A 76 8.18 -5.36 22.10
CA PRO A 76 6.86 -5.95 22.06
C PRO A 76 6.94 -7.47 22.22
N GLU A 77 5.89 -8.05 22.79
CA GLU A 77 5.81 -9.50 23.05
C GLU A 77 5.51 -10.32 21.79
N TYR A 78 4.98 -9.66 20.75
CA TYR A 78 4.66 -10.26 19.47
C TYR A 78 4.92 -9.32 18.30
N PHE A 79 5.10 -9.90 17.11
CA PHE A 79 5.00 -9.21 15.82
C PHE A 79 3.69 -9.64 15.17
N ALA A 80 2.72 -8.73 15.03
CA ALA A 80 1.45 -9.03 14.40
C ALA A 80 1.57 -9.10 12.87
N LYS A 81 0.91 -10.09 12.25
CA LYS A 81 0.96 -10.33 10.81
C LYS A 81 -0.41 -10.71 10.26
N VAL A 82 -0.76 -10.19 9.08
CA VAL A 82 -1.87 -10.72 8.27
C VAL A 82 -1.49 -12.12 7.81
N LEU A 83 -2.43 -13.05 7.92
CA LEU A 83 -2.18 -14.46 7.68
C LEU A 83 -2.43 -14.84 6.23
N ASN A 84 -1.74 -15.89 5.78
CA ASN A 84 -2.22 -16.63 4.63
C ASN A 84 -3.56 -17.28 5.02
N ALA A 85 -4.62 -16.87 4.35
CA ALA A 85 -5.98 -17.29 4.60
C ALA A 85 -6.26 -18.65 3.93
N PRO A 86 -7.29 -19.39 4.40
CA PRO A 86 -7.70 -20.66 3.78
C PRO A 86 -7.86 -20.55 2.26
N ASN A 87 -7.26 -21.44 1.47
CA ASN A 87 -7.30 -21.37 0.01
C ASN A 87 -8.73 -21.53 -0.53
N TRP A 88 -9.18 -20.58 -1.34
CA TRP A 88 -10.47 -20.64 -2.04
C TRP A 88 -10.37 -20.90 -3.55
N ILE A 89 -9.18 -20.73 -4.18
CA ILE A 89 -9.05 -20.79 -5.64
C ILE A 89 -8.80 -22.18 -6.21
N GLY A 90 -8.43 -23.15 -5.37
CA GLY A 90 -7.98 -24.46 -5.82
C GLY A 90 -8.96 -25.20 -6.74
N ILE A 91 -8.49 -25.59 -7.92
CA ILE A 91 -9.19 -26.41 -8.92
C ILE A 91 -8.17 -27.38 -9.51
N ASP A 92 -7.98 -28.55 -8.90
CA ASP A 92 -7.14 -29.57 -9.53
C ASP A 92 -7.83 -30.06 -10.81
N VAL A 93 -7.06 -30.23 -11.88
CA VAL A 93 -7.58 -30.67 -13.19
C VAL A 93 -6.86 -31.94 -13.61
N GLU A 94 -7.63 -32.96 -13.98
CA GLU A 94 -7.14 -34.19 -14.61
C GLU A 94 -7.73 -34.34 -16.00
N ILE A 95 -6.90 -34.71 -16.97
CA ILE A 95 -7.29 -34.89 -18.38
C ILE A 95 -6.84 -36.30 -18.79
N ASN A 96 -7.80 -37.18 -19.08
CA ASN A 96 -7.57 -38.61 -19.31
C ASN A 96 -6.75 -39.28 -18.18
N GLY A 97 -6.99 -38.85 -16.92
CA GLY A 97 -6.29 -39.36 -15.73
C GLY A 97 -4.90 -38.77 -15.47
N GLU A 98 -4.44 -37.82 -16.30
CA GLU A 98 -3.18 -37.09 -16.09
C GLU A 98 -3.44 -35.70 -15.50
N SER A 99 -2.71 -35.32 -14.44
CA SER A 99 -2.84 -34.00 -13.81
C SER A 99 -2.27 -32.88 -14.69
N LEU A 100 -3.04 -31.81 -14.87
CA LEU A 100 -2.55 -30.58 -15.51
C LEU A 100 -1.63 -29.83 -14.54
N ASP A 101 -0.34 -29.80 -14.83
CA ASP A 101 0.68 -29.08 -14.06
C ASP A 101 1.76 -28.51 -14.98
N LEU A 102 1.80 -27.18 -15.12
CA LEU A 102 2.70 -26.49 -16.05
C LEU A 102 4.19 -26.74 -15.80
N ASN A 103 4.57 -27.20 -14.60
CA ASN A 103 5.95 -27.57 -14.30
C ASN A 103 6.33 -28.96 -14.86
N SER A 104 5.35 -29.85 -15.07
CA SER A 104 5.59 -31.25 -15.44
C SER A 104 5.03 -31.67 -16.79
N VAL A 105 4.16 -30.87 -17.42
CA VAL A 105 3.72 -31.11 -18.81
C VAL A 105 4.91 -31.12 -19.79
N ARG A 106 4.73 -31.79 -20.93
CA ARG A 106 5.78 -31.98 -21.93
C ARG A 106 6.17 -30.67 -22.61
N ASP A 107 5.20 -29.80 -22.87
CA ASP A 107 5.40 -28.52 -23.54
C ASP A 107 4.31 -27.51 -23.18
N VAL A 108 4.69 -26.23 -23.13
CA VAL A 108 3.79 -25.09 -22.89
C VAL A 108 4.02 -24.08 -24.01
N ARG A 109 2.97 -23.78 -24.78
CA ARG A 109 2.99 -22.83 -25.91
C ARG A 109 1.95 -21.74 -25.71
N ASN A 110 2.12 -20.63 -26.41
CA ASN A 110 1.17 -19.50 -26.42
C ASN A 110 0.78 -19.04 -25.00
N PHE A 111 1.68 -19.19 -24.03
CA PHE A 111 1.44 -18.74 -22.67
C PHE A 111 1.31 -17.22 -22.68
N ARG A 112 0.21 -16.74 -22.13
CA ARG A 112 -0.05 -15.32 -21.91
C ARG A 112 -0.77 -15.15 -20.59
N ARG A 113 -0.25 -14.26 -19.76
CA ARG A 113 -0.87 -13.79 -18.53
C ARG A 113 -1.17 -12.30 -18.68
N GLU A 114 -2.37 -11.90 -18.32
CA GLU A 114 -2.84 -10.52 -18.41
C GLU A 114 -3.54 -10.11 -17.12
N LEU A 115 -3.13 -8.98 -16.55
CA LEU A 115 -3.90 -8.24 -15.57
C LEU A 115 -4.49 -7.03 -16.29
N ASN A 116 -5.78 -7.07 -16.60
CA ASN A 116 -6.48 -5.94 -17.19
C ASN A 116 -6.87 -4.97 -16.09
N MET A 117 -6.17 -3.85 -16.00
CA MET A 117 -6.34 -2.86 -14.95
C MET A 117 -7.61 -2.04 -15.17
N LYS A 118 -8.03 -1.85 -16.43
CA LYS A 118 -9.21 -1.07 -16.81
C LYS A 118 -10.51 -1.69 -16.30
N GLU A 119 -10.60 -3.02 -16.42
CA GLU A 119 -11.79 -3.81 -16.11
C GLU A 119 -11.62 -4.64 -14.83
N GLY A 120 -10.41 -4.71 -14.27
CA GLY A 120 -10.11 -5.32 -12.98
C GLY A 120 -10.24 -6.83 -12.94
N TRP A 121 -9.67 -7.51 -13.93
CA TRP A 121 -9.61 -8.97 -13.97
C TRP A 121 -8.23 -9.48 -14.36
N TYR A 122 -7.95 -10.70 -13.93
CA TYR A 122 -6.78 -11.49 -14.27
C TYR A 122 -7.17 -12.58 -15.27
N ASN A 123 -6.41 -12.73 -16.35
CA ASN A 123 -6.58 -13.81 -17.32
C ASN A 123 -5.26 -14.54 -17.58
N ARG A 124 -5.30 -15.87 -17.67
CA ARG A 124 -4.17 -16.69 -18.08
C ARG A 124 -4.61 -17.69 -19.14
N SER A 125 -3.93 -17.66 -20.29
CA SER A 125 -4.19 -18.54 -21.42
C SER A 125 -2.93 -19.25 -21.87
N PHE A 126 -3.03 -20.51 -22.26
CA PHE A 126 -1.91 -21.29 -22.77
C PHE A 126 -2.39 -22.52 -23.54
N SER A 127 -1.50 -23.10 -24.34
CA SER A 127 -1.65 -24.44 -24.88
C SER A 127 -0.65 -25.37 -24.20
N ALA A 128 -1.10 -26.52 -23.72
CA ALA A 128 -0.24 -27.51 -23.06
C ALA A 128 -0.29 -28.85 -23.82
N THR A 129 0.88 -29.47 -23.99
CA THR A 129 0.99 -30.87 -24.41
C THR A 129 1.24 -31.73 -23.18
N LEU A 130 0.28 -32.60 -22.85
CA LEU A 130 0.38 -33.54 -21.74
C LEU A 130 1.39 -34.67 -22.05
N GLN A 131 1.80 -35.41 -21.03
CA GLN A 131 2.69 -36.58 -21.17
C GLN A 131 2.06 -37.68 -22.03
N ASN A 132 0.73 -37.83 -21.98
CA ASN A 132 -0.03 -38.71 -22.85
C ASN A 132 -0.13 -38.25 -24.32
N GLY A 133 0.41 -37.06 -24.66
CA GLY A 133 0.44 -36.50 -26.02
C GLY A 133 -0.81 -35.73 -26.45
N LEU A 134 -1.85 -35.68 -25.60
CA LEU A 134 -3.00 -34.82 -25.84
C LEU A 134 -2.59 -33.35 -25.71
N GLU A 135 -3.03 -32.55 -26.67
CA GLU A 135 -2.89 -31.09 -26.66
C GLU A 135 -4.19 -30.46 -26.18
N VAL A 136 -4.10 -29.53 -25.24
CA VAL A 136 -5.23 -28.77 -24.73
C VAL A 136 -4.95 -27.27 -24.80
N SER A 137 -6.00 -26.49 -25.07
CA SER A 137 -6.01 -25.04 -24.91
C SER A 137 -6.74 -24.71 -23.62
N VAL A 138 -6.14 -23.88 -22.78
CA VAL A 138 -6.68 -23.49 -21.48
C VAL A 138 -6.81 -21.97 -21.43
N ASN A 139 -7.91 -21.49 -20.85
CA ASN A 139 -8.11 -20.10 -20.49
C ASN A 139 -8.72 -20.00 -19.09
N VAL A 140 -8.11 -19.21 -18.22
CA VAL A 140 -8.58 -18.99 -16.85
C VAL A 140 -8.78 -17.49 -16.63
N LEU A 141 -10.00 -17.08 -16.33
CA LEU A 141 -10.37 -15.70 -16.01
C LEU A 141 -10.80 -15.62 -14.54
N ARG A 142 -10.20 -14.71 -13.76
CA ARG A 142 -10.45 -14.56 -12.32
C ARG A 142 -10.53 -13.08 -11.93
N PHE A 143 -11.39 -12.77 -10.97
CA PHE A 143 -11.44 -11.46 -10.32
C PHE A 143 -11.99 -11.57 -8.90
N LEU A 144 -11.70 -10.57 -8.07
CA LEU A 144 -12.36 -10.34 -6.78
C LEU A 144 -13.37 -9.22 -6.97
N SER A 145 -14.62 -9.45 -6.55
CA SER A 145 -15.71 -8.50 -6.78
C SER A 145 -15.47 -7.24 -5.96
N MET A 146 -15.54 -6.09 -6.62
CA MET A 146 -15.53 -4.78 -5.95
C MET A 146 -16.88 -4.44 -5.28
N ASP A 147 -17.96 -5.16 -5.61
CA ASP A 147 -19.32 -4.92 -5.11
C ASP A 147 -19.75 -5.91 -4.02
N LEU A 148 -19.33 -7.18 -4.14
CA LEU A 148 -19.52 -8.22 -3.13
C LEU A 148 -18.18 -8.48 -2.45
N ASP A 149 -17.90 -7.74 -1.38
CA ASP A 149 -16.59 -7.68 -0.71
C ASP A 149 -16.05 -9.08 -0.33
N GLU A 150 -16.94 -10.03 -0.01
CA GLU A 150 -16.60 -11.40 0.40
C GLU A 150 -16.40 -12.40 -0.75
N ALA A 151 -16.58 -12.02 -2.02
CA ALA A 151 -16.62 -12.95 -3.14
C ALA A 151 -15.63 -12.62 -4.28
N GLY A 152 -15.03 -13.67 -4.83
CA GLY A 152 -14.36 -13.72 -6.11
C GLY A 152 -14.99 -14.77 -7.03
N ALA A 153 -14.62 -14.72 -8.30
CA ALA A 153 -15.11 -15.64 -9.31
C ALA A 153 -13.97 -16.09 -10.23
N ILE A 154 -14.03 -17.36 -10.64
CA ILE A 154 -13.09 -18.01 -11.55
C ILE A 154 -13.90 -18.68 -12.64
N LYS A 155 -13.47 -18.52 -13.89
CA LYS A 155 -13.90 -19.34 -15.01
C LYS A 155 -12.68 -20.03 -15.61
N PHE A 156 -12.69 -21.36 -15.59
CA PHE A 156 -11.60 -22.20 -16.08
C PHE A 156 -12.11 -23.00 -17.28
N ASP A 157 -11.66 -22.64 -18.48
CA ASP A 157 -12.05 -23.25 -19.75
C ASP A 157 -10.93 -24.15 -20.31
N ILE A 158 -11.28 -25.35 -20.79
CA ILE A 158 -10.36 -26.31 -21.41
C ILE A 158 -10.96 -26.81 -22.72
N ILE A 159 -10.17 -26.78 -23.80
CA ILE A 159 -10.55 -27.31 -25.12
C ILE A 159 -9.49 -28.33 -25.56
N PRO A 160 -9.82 -29.61 -25.77
CA PRO A 160 -8.89 -30.57 -26.34
C PRO A 160 -8.73 -30.34 -27.85
N VAL A 161 -7.48 -30.27 -28.31
CA VAL A 161 -7.10 -29.77 -29.64
C VAL A 161 -6.90 -30.90 -30.64
N ASN A 162 -6.30 -32.00 -30.23
CA ASN A 162 -5.87 -33.08 -31.15
C ASN A 162 -6.55 -34.44 -30.88
N GLY A 163 -7.46 -34.53 -29.91
CA GLY A 163 -8.19 -35.76 -29.56
C GLY A 163 -9.42 -35.49 -28.70
N ASN A 164 -10.16 -36.55 -28.38
CA ASN A 164 -11.22 -36.49 -27.38
C ASN A 164 -10.61 -36.55 -25.97
N ALA A 165 -11.31 -36.02 -24.98
CA ALA A 165 -10.83 -35.98 -23.62
C ALA A 165 -11.94 -36.22 -22.61
N GLN A 166 -11.62 -36.99 -21.58
CA GLN A 166 -12.34 -36.96 -20.31
C GLN A 166 -11.65 -35.93 -19.41
N ILE A 167 -12.37 -34.90 -19.03
CA ILE A 167 -11.88 -33.81 -18.19
C ILE A 167 -12.54 -33.92 -16.82
N THR A 168 -11.72 -33.98 -15.78
CA THR A 168 -12.16 -34.03 -14.39
C THR A 168 -11.70 -32.77 -13.67
N PHE A 169 -12.67 -31.96 -13.23
CA PHE A 169 -12.45 -30.81 -12.36
C PHE A 169 -12.60 -31.22 -10.90
N ARG A 170 -11.64 -30.83 -10.07
CA ARG A 170 -11.62 -31.09 -8.63
C ARG A 170 -11.48 -29.79 -7.82
N PRO A 171 -12.51 -28.93 -7.81
CA PRO A 171 -12.48 -27.71 -7.01
C PRO A 171 -12.45 -28.04 -5.51
N TYR A 172 -11.68 -27.27 -4.75
CA TYR A 172 -11.57 -27.44 -3.31
C TYR A 172 -11.47 -26.11 -2.56
N VAL A 173 -11.77 -26.16 -1.26
CA VAL A 173 -11.42 -25.12 -0.28
C VAL A 173 -10.62 -25.76 0.85
N ASP A 174 -9.60 -25.07 1.35
CA ASP A 174 -8.57 -25.68 2.20
C ASP A 174 -8.03 -24.71 3.27
N ALA A 175 -8.25 -25.01 4.55
CA ALA A 175 -7.71 -24.26 5.68
C ALA A 175 -6.35 -24.78 6.19
N GLY A 176 -5.80 -25.85 5.59
CA GLY A 176 -4.51 -26.44 5.91
C GLY A 176 -3.30 -25.64 5.41
N VAL A 177 -3.42 -24.33 5.27
CA VAL A 177 -2.39 -23.43 4.71
C VAL A 177 -1.26 -23.13 5.71
N GLN A 178 -0.15 -22.62 5.18
CA GLN A 178 1.03 -22.20 5.95
C GLN A 178 1.42 -20.77 5.58
N ASN A 179 2.06 -20.07 6.52
CA ASN A 179 2.72 -18.80 6.29
C ASN A 179 4.22 -19.03 6.06
N MET A 180 4.78 -18.41 5.04
CA MET A 180 6.21 -18.52 4.71
C MET A 180 7.09 -17.83 5.76
N ASP A 181 6.56 -16.81 6.42
CA ASP A 181 7.32 -15.98 7.35
C ASP A 181 7.05 -16.27 8.84
N ALA A 182 6.45 -17.41 9.17
CA ALA A 182 6.16 -17.80 10.55
C ALA A 182 7.44 -17.93 11.39
N ASN A 183 7.51 -17.23 12.52
CA ASN A 183 8.72 -17.16 13.36
C ASN A 183 9.15 -18.53 13.91
N TRP A 184 8.17 -19.40 14.13
CA TRP A 184 8.30 -20.71 14.80
C TRP A 184 7.70 -21.87 13.99
N GLU A 185 7.42 -21.69 12.69
CA GLU A 185 6.85 -22.72 11.80
C GLU A 185 5.51 -23.31 12.30
N GLU A 186 4.77 -22.55 13.12
CA GLU A 186 3.48 -22.95 13.68
C GLU A 186 2.34 -22.76 12.66
N LYS A 187 1.29 -23.58 12.77
CA LYS A 187 0.02 -23.32 12.07
C LYS A 187 -0.73 -22.20 12.76
N PHE A 188 -1.31 -21.28 11.98
CA PHE A 188 -2.08 -20.17 12.52
C PHE A 188 -3.60 -20.41 12.56
N TRP A 189 -4.08 -21.37 11.78
CA TRP A 189 -5.51 -21.74 11.70
C TRP A 189 -5.82 -23.05 12.41
N GLU A 190 -6.84 -23.00 13.26
CA GLU A 190 -7.54 -24.13 13.85
C GLU A 190 -8.77 -24.45 12.97
N PRO A 191 -8.83 -25.60 12.31
CA PRO A 191 -10.02 -26.04 11.59
C PRO A 191 -11.17 -26.32 12.56
N ILE A 192 -12.35 -25.74 12.29
CA ILE A 192 -13.54 -25.85 13.15
C ILE A 192 -14.59 -26.76 12.55
N SER A 193 -14.93 -26.56 11.27
CA SER A 193 -15.97 -27.33 10.61
C SER A 193 -15.79 -27.38 9.10
N VAL A 194 -16.29 -28.46 8.51
CA VAL A 194 -16.34 -28.68 7.08
C VAL A 194 -17.77 -29.09 6.72
N ALA A 195 -18.41 -28.32 5.85
CA ALA A 195 -19.80 -28.53 5.44
C ALA A 195 -19.94 -28.45 3.91
N SER A 196 -21.04 -29.00 3.39
CA SER A 196 -21.38 -28.94 1.98
C SER A 196 -22.89 -28.97 1.80
N ASP A 197 -23.38 -28.26 0.80
CA ASP A 197 -24.76 -28.32 0.36
C ASP A 197 -24.82 -28.27 -1.17
N ALA A 198 -25.32 -29.34 -1.81
CA ALA A 198 -25.31 -29.52 -3.26
C ALA A 198 -23.94 -29.21 -3.91
N ASN A 199 -23.85 -28.09 -4.65
CA ASN A 199 -22.64 -27.64 -5.35
C ASN A 199 -21.84 -26.59 -4.57
N SER A 200 -22.22 -26.34 -3.31
CA SER A 200 -21.52 -25.48 -2.35
C SER A 200 -20.74 -26.27 -1.31
N ALA A 201 -19.60 -25.72 -0.88
CA ALA A 201 -18.83 -26.22 0.25
C ALA A 201 -18.29 -25.08 1.11
N PHE A 202 -18.10 -25.36 2.40
CA PHE A 202 -17.68 -24.39 3.41
C PHE A 202 -16.64 -25.03 4.32
N VAL A 203 -15.55 -24.32 4.59
CA VAL A 203 -14.58 -24.67 5.63
C VAL A 203 -14.46 -23.48 6.57
N THR A 204 -14.75 -23.72 7.84
CA THR A 204 -14.58 -22.73 8.89
C THR A 204 -13.31 -23.01 9.66
N ALA A 205 -12.49 -21.98 9.81
CA ALA A 205 -11.29 -22.01 10.62
C ALA A 205 -11.25 -20.81 11.57
N ARG A 206 -10.48 -20.95 12.64
CA ARG A 206 -10.29 -19.91 13.64
C ARG A 206 -8.81 -19.68 13.90
N THR A 207 -8.38 -18.43 14.03
CA THR A 207 -6.99 -18.13 14.39
C THR A 207 -6.71 -18.55 15.83
N PHE A 208 -5.59 -19.25 16.12
CA PHE A 208 -5.33 -19.81 17.46
C PHE A 208 -5.26 -18.78 18.61
N LYS A 209 -4.73 -17.58 18.37
CA LYS A 209 -4.47 -16.57 19.43
C LYS A 209 -5.49 -15.43 19.46
N THR A 210 -5.88 -14.93 18.30
CA THR A 210 -6.80 -13.79 18.13
C THR A 210 -8.27 -14.21 18.03
N HIS A 211 -8.52 -15.51 17.83
CA HIS A 211 -9.87 -16.09 17.70
C HIS A 211 -10.77 -15.44 16.64
N PHE A 212 -10.20 -14.83 15.61
CA PHE A 212 -10.95 -14.51 14.40
C PHE A 212 -11.43 -15.79 13.74
N THR A 213 -12.72 -15.88 13.48
CA THR A 213 -13.32 -16.99 12.73
C THR A 213 -13.48 -16.57 11.28
N ALA A 214 -13.06 -17.40 10.35
CA ALA A 214 -13.25 -17.20 8.92
C ALA A 214 -13.88 -18.43 8.30
N THR A 215 -14.89 -18.24 7.45
CA THR A 215 -15.45 -19.29 6.60
C THR A 215 -15.03 -19.02 5.17
N THR A 216 -14.18 -19.91 4.64
CA THR A 216 -13.92 -19.98 3.20
C THR A 216 -14.99 -20.85 2.54
N PHE A 217 -15.41 -20.48 1.35
CA PHE A 217 -16.49 -21.16 0.65
C PHE A 217 -16.21 -21.30 -0.84
N MET A 218 -16.89 -22.26 -1.45
CA MET A 218 -16.98 -22.40 -2.90
C MET A 218 -18.40 -22.75 -3.32
N GLN A 219 -18.77 -22.34 -4.54
CA GLN A 219 -19.95 -22.76 -5.28
C GLN A 219 -19.52 -22.99 -6.73
N ASN A 220 -19.90 -24.14 -7.29
CA ASN A 220 -19.42 -24.57 -8.59
C ASN A 220 -20.55 -24.77 -9.61
N ALA A 221 -20.27 -24.51 -10.89
CA ALA A 221 -21.10 -24.84 -12.03
C ALA A 221 -20.24 -25.33 -13.20
N VAL A 222 -20.64 -26.41 -13.87
CA VAL A 222 -19.88 -27.02 -14.97
C VAL A 222 -20.61 -26.83 -16.30
N PHE A 223 -19.87 -26.54 -17.36
CA PHE A 223 -20.41 -26.25 -18.68
C PHE A 223 -19.71 -27.10 -19.75
N VAL A 224 -20.46 -27.47 -20.79
CA VAL A 224 -19.95 -28.06 -22.03
C VAL A 224 -20.46 -27.26 -23.21
N ASP A 225 -19.57 -26.74 -24.05
CA ASP A 225 -19.86 -25.80 -25.14
C ASP A 225 -20.75 -24.62 -24.70
N GLY A 226 -20.45 -24.07 -23.51
CA GLY A 226 -21.22 -22.97 -22.90
C GLY A 226 -22.58 -23.36 -22.33
N ASN A 227 -23.00 -24.63 -22.42
CA ASN A 227 -24.27 -25.10 -21.86
C ASN A 227 -24.06 -25.63 -20.44
N LEU A 228 -24.83 -25.08 -19.49
CA LEU A 228 -24.80 -25.52 -18.09
C LEU A 228 -25.19 -27.00 -17.98
N GLN A 229 -24.31 -27.79 -17.38
CA GLN A 229 -24.56 -29.17 -17.04
C GLN A 229 -25.25 -29.26 -15.68
N GLN A 230 -26.40 -29.92 -15.61
CA GLN A 230 -27.15 -30.14 -14.36
C GLN A 230 -26.49 -31.26 -13.55
N MET A 231 -25.29 -30.99 -13.03
CA MET A 231 -24.47 -31.95 -12.30
C MET A 231 -24.39 -31.62 -10.80
N VAL A 232 -24.25 -32.68 -10.01
CA VAL A 232 -23.81 -32.65 -8.61
C VAL A 232 -22.45 -33.34 -8.53
N PRO A 233 -21.64 -33.12 -7.47
CA PRO A 233 -20.35 -33.79 -7.35
C PRO A 233 -20.52 -35.31 -7.39
N SER A 234 -19.74 -35.99 -8.22
CA SER A 234 -19.74 -37.46 -8.28
C SER A 234 -18.99 -38.10 -7.11
N ASP A 235 -18.05 -37.36 -6.52
CA ASP A 235 -17.30 -37.71 -5.33
C ASP A 235 -17.06 -36.46 -4.48
N ILE A 236 -17.07 -36.61 -3.16
CA ILE A 236 -16.82 -35.54 -2.19
C ILE A 236 -15.81 -36.06 -1.16
N GLN A 237 -14.58 -35.55 -1.24
CA GLN A 237 -13.51 -35.89 -0.30
C GLN A 237 -13.44 -34.83 0.79
N LYS A 238 -13.50 -35.26 2.06
CA LYS A 238 -13.50 -34.38 3.24
C LYS A 238 -12.40 -34.80 4.21
N SER A 239 -11.61 -33.83 4.67
CA SER A 239 -10.76 -33.91 5.86
C SER A 239 -11.28 -32.93 6.92
N GLY A 240 -10.54 -32.76 8.02
CA GLY A 240 -10.89 -31.77 9.06
C GLY A 240 -10.72 -30.31 8.62
N ASP A 241 -9.92 -30.07 7.59
CA ASP A 241 -9.51 -28.74 7.12
C ASP A 241 -9.77 -28.49 5.63
N LYS A 242 -10.17 -29.51 4.87
CA LYS A 242 -10.33 -29.42 3.42
C LYS A 242 -11.57 -30.18 2.96
N ILE A 243 -12.17 -29.67 1.90
CA ILE A 243 -13.21 -30.36 1.13
C ILE A 243 -12.98 -30.16 -0.36
N GLN A 244 -13.07 -31.26 -1.11
CA GLN A 244 -12.88 -31.29 -2.56
C GLN A 244 -14.06 -32.00 -3.22
N PHE A 245 -14.58 -31.42 -4.29
CA PHE A 245 -15.60 -32.04 -5.14
C PHE A 245 -14.96 -32.64 -6.39
N THR A 246 -15.66 -33.56 -7.04
CA THR A 246 -15.25 -34.13 -8.33
C THR A 246 -16.38 -33.98 -9.34
N TYR A 247 -16.06 -33.40 -10.51
CA TYR A 247 -16.96 -33.33 -11.66
C TYR A 247 -16.22 -33.85 -12.89
N THR A 248 -16.80 -34.80 -13.61
CA THR A 248 -16.20 -35.40 -14.82
C THR A 248 -17.11 -35.21 -16.02
N VAL A 249 -16.55 -34.71 -17.12
CA VAL A 249 -17.24 -34.55 -18.40
C VAL A 249 -16.41 -35.15 -19.53
N ASP A 250 -17.07 -35.84 -20.46
CA ASP A 250 -16.45 -36.29 -21.70
C ASP A 250 -16.72 -35.26 -22.79
N VAL A 251 -15.67 -34.77 -23.44
CA VAL A 251 -15.74 -33.80 -24.53
C VAL A 251 -15.03 -34.31 -25.77
N THR A 252 -15.61 -34.03 -26.94
CA THR A 252 -14.95 -34.34 -28.22
C THR A 252 -13.95 -33.25 -28.59
N LYS A 253 -13.04 -33.57 -29.52
CA LYS A 253 -12.08 -32.59 -30.06
C LYS A 253 -12.77 -31.27 -30.45
N GLY A 254 -12.26 -30.16 -29.91
CA GLY A 254 -12.76 -28.81 -30.18
C GLY A 254 -13.94 -28.36 -29.33
N GLN A 255 -14.55 -29.24 -28.51
CA GLN A 255 -15.59 -28.85 -27.55
C GLN A 255 -14.97 -28.33 -26.26
N SER A 256 -15.55 -27.27 -25.68
CA SER A 256 -15.04 -26.71 -24.42
C SER A 256 -15.67 -27.39 -23.21
N ALA A 257 -14.86 -27.78 -22.23
CA ALA A 257 -15.30 -28.07 -20.88
C ALA A 257 -14.89 -26.91 -19.97
N SER A 258 -15.83 -26.41 -19.16
CA SER A 258 -15.58 -25.27 -18.29
C SER A 258 -16.11 -25.49 -16.89
N ILE A 259 -15.43 -24.92 -15.90
CA ILE A 259 -15.98 -24.75 -14.54
C ILE A 259 -15.98 -23.28 -14.16
N GLU A 260 -17.14 -22.81 -13.69
CA GLU A 260 -17.27 -21.53 -12.99
C GLU A 260 -17.27 -21.82 -11.48
N LYS A 261 -16.36 -21.17 -10.75
CA LYS A 261 -16.23 -21.27 -9.30
C LYS A 261 -16.35 -19.89 -8.67
N ILE A 262 -17.34 -19.73 -7.80
CA ILE A 262 -17.47 -18.57 -6.93
C ILE A 262 -16.94 -18.97 -5.56
N GLY A 263 -16.14 -18.12 -4.91
CA GLY A 263 -15.62 -18.39 -3.58
C GLY A 263 -15.05 -17.14 -2.91
N GLY A 264 -14.56 -17.25 -1.69
CA GLY A 264 -14.02 -16.13 -0.93
C GLY A 264 -14.16 -16.34 0.56
N TYR A 265 -14.39 -15.28 1.33
CA TYR A 265 -14.34 -15.30 2.79
C TYR A 265 -15.43 -14.48 3.45
N THR A 266 -16.08 -15.06 4.45
CA THR A 266 -16.77 -14.30 5.50
C THR A 266 -16.00 -14.42 6.80
N SER A 267 -15.98 -13.37 7.61
CA SER A 267 -15.19 -13.35 8.85
C SER A 267 -15.96 -12.77 10.04
N SER A 268 -15.53 -13.14 11.24
CA SER A 268 -16.08 -12.66 12.50
C SER A 268 -15.87 -11.17 12.75
N MET A 269 -15.08 -10.51 11.90
CA MET A 269 -15.01 -9.04 11.87
C MET A 269 -16.34 -8.43 11.40
N ASN A 270 -17.05 -9.10 10.50
CA ASN A 270 -18.24 -8.56 9.84
C ASN A 270 -19.52 -9.30 10.22
N HIS A 271 -19.40 -10.58 10.57
CA HIS A 271 -20.53 -11.50 10.72
C HIS A 271 -20.43 -12.30 12.01
N SER A 272 -21.50 -12.35 12.81
CA SER A 272 -21.53 -13.20 14.01
C SER A 272 -21.62 -14.70 13.68
N ASP A 273 -22.26 -15.03 12.56
CA ASP A 273 -22.31 -16.38 11.99
C ASP A 273 -21.76 -16.33 10.55
N THR A 274 -20.50 -16.74 10.42
CA THR A 274 -19.76 -16.68 9.16
C THR A 274 -20.29 -17.68 8.13
N VAL A 275 -20.84 -18.83 8.56
CA VAL A 275 -21.35 -19.85 7.64
C VAL A 275 -22.66 -19.40 7.00
N THR A 276 -23.57 -18.84 7.80
CA THR A 276 -24.83 -18.28 7.28
C THR A 276 -24.55 -17.14 6.31
N ALA A 277 -23.64 -16.22 6.66
CA ALA A 277 -23.21 -15.14 5.77
C ALA A 277 -22.62 -15.68 4.45
N ALA A 278 -21.80 -16.74 4.51
CA ALA A 278 -21.22 -17.33 3.30
C ALA A 278 -22.31 -17.90 2.37
N ALA A 279 -23.34 -18.55 2.93
CA ALA A 279 -24.48 -19.04 2.16
C ALA A 279 -25.28 -17.89 1.51
N GLU A 280 -25.43 -16.74 2.18
CA GLU A 280 -26.07 -15.55 1.63
C GLU A 280 -25.26 -14.91 0.49
N VAL A 281 -23.93 -14.85 0.63
CA VAL A 281 -23.02 -14.40 -0.42
C VAL A 281 -23.12 -15.31 -1.64
N VAL A 282 -23.08 -16.63 -1.45
CA VAL A 282 -23.27 -17.62 -2.53
C VAL A 282 -24.61 -17.41 -3.23
N LYS A 283 -25.70 -17.24 -2.49
CA LYS A 283 -27.04 -16.99 -3.04
C LYS A 283 -27.06 -15.72 -3.91
N SER A 284 -26.46 -14.64 -3.41
CA SER A 284 -26.40 -13.34 -4.11
C SER A 284 -25.55 -13.42 -5.37
N ALA A 285 -24.41 -14.10 -5.30
CA ALA A 285 -23.51 -14.30 -6.43
C ALA A 285 -24.13 -15.21 -7.51
N ASN A 286 -24.80 -16.30 -7.12
CA ASN A 286 -25.53 -17.17 -8.05
C ASN A 286 -26.68 -16.47 -8.77
N ALA A 287 -27.38 -15.55 -8.09
CA ALA A 287 -28.45 -14.78 -8.72
C ALA A 287 -27.94 -13.88 -9.87
N LYS A 288 -26.68 -13.43 -9.79
CA LYS A 288 -26.01 -12.65 -10.84
C LYS A 288 -25.33 -13.54 -11.90
N GLY A 289 -24.79 -14.69 -11.49
CA GLY A 289 -23.94 -15.55 -12.32
C GLY A 289 -22.59 -14.90 -12.65
N PHE A 290 -21.68 -15.67 -13.27
CA PHE A 290 -20.32 -15.19 -13.57
C PHE A 290 -20.32 -13.90 -14.42
N ASN A 291 -21.10 -13.88 -15.51
CA ASN A 291 -21.15 -12.73 -16.41
C ASN A 291 -21.75 -11.47 -15.75
N GLY A 292 -22.73 -11.64 -14.86
CA GLY A 292 -23.29 -10.52 -14.09
C GLY A 292 -22.26 -9.94 -13.13
N LEU A 293 -21.56 -10.80 -12.39
CA LEU A 293 -20.47 -10.39 -11.50
C LEU A 293 -19.33 -9.69 -12.27
N LEU A 294 -18.97 -10.19 -13.45
CA LEU A 294 -17.94 -9.56 -14.28
C LEU A 294 -18.40 -8.19 -14.82
N SER A 295 -19.68 -8.05 -15.18
CA SER A 295 -20.23 -6.75 -15.58
C SER A 295 -20.17 -5.74 -14.43
N ASP A 296 -20.53 -6.16 -13.21
CA ASP A 296 -20.45 -5.32 -12.02
C ASP A 296 -19.00 -4.91 -11.72
N GLN A 297 -18.06 -5.85 -11.84
CA GLN A 297 -16.62 -5.58 -11.70
C GLN A 297 -16.15 -4.48 -12.68
N LYS A 298 -16.50 -4.60 -13.97
CA LYS A 298 -16.17 -3.61 -14.99
C LYS A 298 -16.74 -2.23 -14.66
N ASN A 299 -17.98 -2.20 -14.20
CA ASN A 299 -18.66 -0.96 -13.82
C ASN A 299 -18.01 -0.31 -12.59
N ALA A 300 -17.63 -1.10 -11.59
CA ALA A 300 -16.94 -0.61 -10.40
C ALA A 300 -15.57 -0.01 -10.75
N TRP A 301 -14.77 -0.70 -11.58
CA TRP A 301 -13.48 -0.18 -12.03
C TRP A 301 -13.60 1.05 -12.93
N ALA A 302 -14.60 1.11 -13.80
CA ALA A 302 -14.85 2.30 -14.61
C ALA A 302 -15.06 3.55 -13.73
N LYS A 303 -15.82 3.43 -12.63
CA LYS A 303 -16.03 4.52 -11.66
C LYS A 303 -14.74 4.90 -10.91
N ILE A 304 -13.92 3.92 -10.57
CA ILE A 304 -12.62 4.19 -9.93
C ILE A 304 -11.72 4.99 -10.89
N TRP A 305 -11.62 4.56 -12.15
CA TRP A 305 -10.80 5.22 -13.16
C TRP A 305 -11.31 6.60 -13.55
N GLU A 306 -12.61 6.84 -13.48
CA GLU A 306 -13.19 8.17 -13.74
C GLU A 306 -12.58 9.26 -12.86
N MET A 307 -12.23 8.93 -11.61
CA MET A 307 -11.60 9.85 -10.65
C MET A 307 -10.09 9.73 -10.54
N SER A 308 -9.54 8.51 -10.66
CA SER A 308 -8.14 8.25 -10.31
C SER A 308 -7.19 8.15 -11.49
N ASP A 309 -7.68 8.05 -12.75
CA ASP A 309 -6.80 7.90 -13.90
C ASP A 309 -5.85 9.09 -14.08
N ILE A 310 -4.62 8.75 -14.45
CA ILE A 310 -3.63 9.71 -14.94
C ILE A 310 -3.28 9.30 -16.36
N THR A 311 -3.47 10.22 -17.30
CA THR A 311 -3.08 10.01 -18.69
C THR A 311 -1.67 10.54 -18.92
N ILE A 312 -0.86 9.82 -19.69
CA ILE A 312 0.46 10.21 -20.14
C ILE A 312 0.55 9.89 -21.63
N ASP A 313 0.75 10.92 -22.43
CA ASP A 313 0.91 10.82 -23.88
C ASP A 313 2.40 10.81 -24.25
N GLY A 314 2.80 9.94 -25.18
CA GLY A 314 4.17 9.82 -25.68
C GLY A 314 5.02 8.72 -25.02
N ASP A 315 4.63 8.23 -23.83
CA ASP A 315 5.39 7.21 -23.08
C ASP A 315 4.49 6.12 -22.48
N VAL A 316 4.37 5.00 -23.21
CA VAL A 316 3.55 3.84 -22.81
C VAL A 316 4.10 3.16 -21.55
N LYS A 317 5.43 3.14 -21.33
CA LYS A 317 6.02 2.50 -20.14
C LYS A 317 5.69 3.29 -18.88
N ALA A 318 5.75 4.62 -18.96
CA ALA A 318 5.30 5.52 -17.89
C ALA A 318 3.79 5.41 -17.63
N GLN A 319 2.97 5.39 -18.70
CA GLN A 319 1.52 5.24 -18.61
C GLN A 319 1.11 3.91 -17.94
N GLN A 320 1.76 2.81 -18.31
CA GLN A 320 1.54 1.50 -17.70
C GLN A 320 1.91 1.52 -16.21
N GLY A 321 3.05 2.11 -15.85
CA GLY A 321 3.52 2.19 -14.47
C GLY A 321 2.57 2.94 -13.55
N ILE A 322 2.13 4.14 -13.93
CA ILE A 322 1.21 4.92 -13.09
C ILE A 322 -0.15 4.22 -12.92
N ARG A 323 -0.70 3.62 -13.98
CA ARG A 323 -1.96 2.87 -13.87
C ARG A 323 -1.82 1.60 -13.04
N PHE A 324 -0.70 0.90 -13.13
CA PHE A 324 -0.43 -0.25 -12.25
C PHE A 324 -0.44 0.15 -10.78
N ASN A 325 0.21 1.26 -10.47
CA ASN A 325 0.33 1.77 -9.12
C ASN A 325 -1.03 2.21 -8.54
N ILE A 326 -1.82 2.96 -9.33
CA ILE A 326 -3.19 3.35 -8.95
C ILE A 326 -4.10 2.12 -8.79
N PHE A 327 -3.99 1.15 -9.70
CA PHE A 327 -4.75 -0.09 -9.65
C PHE A 327 -4.50 -0.84 -8.34
N GLN A 328 -3.23 -1.11 -8.01
CA GLN A 328 -2.86 -1.86 -6.82
C GLN A 328 -3.18 -1.13 -5.50
N LEU A 329 -3.10 0.21 -5.45
CA LEU A 329 -3.58 1.00 -4.31
C LEU A 329 -5.07 0.75 -4.05
N ASN A 330 -5.90 0.88 -5.10
CA ASN A 330 -7.34 0.66 -5.02
C ASN A 330 -7.73 -0.79 -4.69
N GLN A 331 -6.92 -1.77 -5.10
CA GLN A 331 -7.08 -3.17 -4.71
C GLN A 331 -6.77 -3.42 -3.23
N THR A 332 -5.87 -2.65 -2.65
CA THR A 332 -5.43 -2.82 -1.26
C THR A 332 -6.35 -2.11 -0.27
N TYR A 333 -6.79 -0.89 -0.59
CA TYR A 333 -7.66 -0.12 0.31
C TYR A 333 -8.69 0.69 -0.49
N SER A 334 -9.97 0.42 -0.20
CA SER A 334 -11.10 1.10 -0.84
C SER A 334 -11.70 2.22 0.00
N GLY A 335 -11.31 2.32 1.28
CA GLY A 335 -11.89 3.26 2.24
C GLY A 335 -13.23 2.85 2.85
N LYS A 336 -13.79 1.70 2.45
CA LYS A 336 -15.10 1.19 2.93
C LYS A 336 -15.08 0.78 4.41
N ASP A 337 -13.95 0.29 4.92
CA ASP A 337 -13.80 -0.17 6.29
C ASP A 337 -12.81 0.71 7.06
N SER A 338 -13.31 1.46 8.05
CA SER A 338 -12.51 2.36 8.88
C SER A 338 -11.59 1.65 9.88
N ARG A 339 -11.71 0.32 10.01
CA ARG A 339 -10.84 -0.51 10.88
C ARG A 339 -9.57 -0.97 10.15
N LEU A 340 -9.54 -0.86 8.82
CA LEU A 340 -8.42 -1.29 7.99
C LEU A 340 -7.45 -0.15 7.70
N ASN A 341 -6.24 -0.53 7.27
CA ASN A 341 -5.18 0.36 6.84
C ASN A 341 -4.42 -0.29 5.66
N ILE A 342 -3.34 0.35 5.20
CA ILE A 342 -2.59 -0.04 4.01
C ILE A 342 -1.26 -0.66 4.45
N GLY A 343 -1.10 -1.97 4.23
CA GLY A 343 0.17 -2.64 4.47
C GLY A 343 1.23 -2.28 3.42
N PRO A 344 2.53 -2.22 3.75
CA PRO A 344 3.59 -1.90 2.78
C PRO A 344 3.61 -2.77 1.52
N LYS A 345 3.21 -4.04 1.65
CA LYS A 345 3.01 -4.97 0.52
C LYS A 345 1.55 -5.36 0.26
N GLY A 346 0.60 -4.68 0.89
CA GLY A 346 -0.84 -4.93 0.79
C GLY A 346 -1.17 -6.42 0.89
N PHE A 347 -1.94 -6.92 -0.08
CA PHE A 347 -2.33 -8.33 -0.19
C PHE A 347 -1.48 -9.12 -1.21
N THR A 348 -0.22 -8.74 -1.38
CA THR A 348 0.64 -9.31 -2.43
C THR A 348 1.79 -10.17 -1.90
N GLY A 349 1.98 -10.23 -0.58
CA GLY A 349 3.06 -10.98 0.05
C GLY A 349 3.05 -10.82 1.57
N GLU A 350 3.93 -11.54 2.25
CA GLU A 350 3.96 -11.58 3.73
C GLU A 350 4.99 -10.62 4.36
N LYS A 351 6.03 -10.20 3.62
CA LYS A 351 7.04 -9.27 4.17
C LYS A 351 6.38 -7.97 4.65
N TYR A 352 6.82 -7.48 5.81
CA TYR A 352 6.22 -6.41 6.62
C TYR A 352 4.89 -6.75 7.31
N GLY A 353 4.40 -7.98 7.19
CA GLY A 353 3.27 -8.52 7.94
C GLY A 353 1.90 -7.95 7.54
N GLY A 354 1.79 -7.19 6.45
CA GLY A 354 0.55 -6.48 6.09
C GLY A 354 0.12 -5.44 7.13
N SER A 355 1.03 -5.03 8.01
CA SER A 355 0.78 -4.14 9.16
C SER A 355 0.77 -2.67 8.76
N THR A 356 0.32 -1.81 9.67
CA THR A 356 0.32 -0.35 9.49
C THR A 356 1.67 0.25 9.86
N TYR A 357 2.17 1.16 9.01
CA TYR A 357 3.42 1.93 9.17
C TYR A 357 3.15 3.43 8.99
N TRP A 358 4.17 4.28 9.22
CA TRP A 358 4.11 5.73 8.97
C TRP A 358 3.90 6.09 7.49
N ASP A 359 4.16 5.14 6.58
CA ASP A 359 3.88 5.20 5.15
C ASP A 359 2.49 5.76 4.83
N THR A 360 1.48 5.32 5.59
CA THR A 360 0.09 5.73 5.38
C THR A 360 -0.05 7.24 5.48
N GLU A 361 0.46 7.81 6.57
CA GLU A 361 0.33 9.23 6.85
C GLU A 361 1.24 10.09 5.98
N ALA A 362 2.45 9.61 5.70
CA ALA A 362 3.45 10.36 4.94
C ALA A 362 3.24 10.31 3.41
N TYR A 363 2.65 9.25 2.87
CA TYR A 363 2.57 9.02 1.42
C TYR A 363 1.18 8.68 0.90
N CYS A 364 0.41 7.85 1.61
CA CYS A 364 -0.87 7.35 1.08
C CYS A 364 -2.01 8.37 1.21
N ILE A 365 -2.05 9.15 2.30
CA ILE A 365 -3.14 10.10 2.56
C ILE A 365 -3.37 11.09 1.40
N PRO A 366 -2.34 11.73 0.79
CA PRO A 366 -2.53 12.60 -0.37
C PRO A 366 -3.32 11.96 -1.51
N PHE A 367 -2.99 10.71 -1.87
CA PHE A 367 -3.69 9.97 -2.92
C PHE A 367 -5.16 9.74 -2.58
N TYR A 368 -5.46 9.20 -1.38
CA TYR A 368 -6.84 8.89 -1.00
C TYR A 368 -7.68 10.14 -0.82
N MET A 369 -7.09 11.21 -0.30
CA MET A 369 -7.77 12.49 -0.13
C MET A 369 -8.12 13.16 -1.45
N ALA A 370 -7.26 13.04 -2.48
CA ALA A 370 -7.49 13.65 -3.78
C ALA A 370 -8.35 12.79 -4.73
N THR A 371 -8.30 11.46 -4.61
CA THR A 371 -8.96 10.54 -5.57
C THR A 371 -10.22 9.88 -5.01
N LYS A 372 -10.45 9.96 -3.69
CA LYS A 372 -11.64 9.43 -3.03
C LYS A 372 -12.43 10.55 -2.33
N ASP A 373 -13.45 10.13 -1.60
CA ASP A 373 -14.19 11.00 -0.70
C ASP A 373 -13.33 11.40 0.52
N GLN A 374 -13.48 12.63 1.01
CA GLN A 374 -12.76 13.13 2.19
C GLN A 374 -12.93 12.23 3.42
N GLN A 375 -14.06 11.52 3.53
CA GLN A 375 -14.33 10.56 4.59
C GLN A 375 -13.31 9.41 4.61
N VAL A 376 -12.74 9.03 3.46
CA VAL A 376 -11.71 7.98 3.39
C VAL A 376 -10.42 8.44 4.09
N ALA A 377 -9.94 9.65 3.80
CA ALA A 377 -8.80 10.22 4.50
C ALA A 377 -9.10 10.41 6.01
N ARG A 378 -10.33 10.86 6.32
CA ARG A 378 -10.82 11.00 7.70
C ARG A 378 -10.84 9.66 8.46
N ASN A 379 -11.15 8.55 7.77
CA ASN A 379 -11.14 7.20 8.33
C ASN A 379 -9.72 6.76 8.70
N LEU A 380 -8.72 7.04 7.85
CA LEU A 380 -7.30 6.76 8.15
C LEU A 380 -6.81 7.55 9.38
N LEU A 381 -7.24 8.81 9.54
CA LEU A 381 -6.93 9.57 10.76
C LEU A 381 -7.66 9.01 12.00
N THR A 382 -8.94 8.63 11.83
CA THR A 382 -9.74 8.02 12.91
C THR A 382 -9.15 6.69 13.38
N TYR A 383 -8.57 5.91 12.46
CA TYR A 383 -7.82 4.69 12.79
C TYR A 383 -6.70 4.98 13.82
N ARG A 384 -5.92 6.06 13.62
CA ARG A 384 -4.87 6.47 14.57
C ARG A 384 -5.43 7.03 15.88
N TYR A 385 -6.52 7.79 15.83
CA TYR A 385 -7.20 8.25 17.05
C TYR A 385 -7.67 7.09 17.93
N ASN A 386 -8.29 6.06 17.33
CA ASN A 386 -8.75 4.87 18.05
C ASN A 386 -7.60 4.06 18.69
N GLN A 387 -6.36 4.33 18.30
CA GLN A 387 -5.15 3.70 18.84
C GLN A 387 -4.36 4.60 19.80
N LEU A 388 -4.88 5.79 20.15
CA LEU A 388 -4.18 6.75 21.00
C LEU A 388 -3.81 6.16 22.37
N ASP A 389 -4.72 5.45 23.01
CA ASP A 389 -4.46 4.81 24.31
C ASP A 389 -3.30 3.80 24.22
N LYS A 390 -3.22 3.04 23.12
CA LYS A 390 -2.11 2.11 22.87
C LYS A 390 -0.80 2.83 22.57
N ALA A 391 -0.83 3.97 21.88
CA ALA A 391 0.35 4.82 21.71
C ALA A 391 0.85 5.37 23.06
N ILE A 392 -0.06 5.68 23.99
CA ILE A 392 0.30 6.08 25.36
C ILE A 392 0.92 4.91 26.13
N GLU A 393 0.35 3.71 26.03
CA GLU A 393 0.94 2.49 26.62
C GLU A 393 2.35 2.21 26.06
N ASN A 394 2.56 2.36 24.76
CA ASN A 394 3.88 2.20 24.13
C ASN A 394 4.90 3.19 24.70
N ALA A 395 4.52 4.46 24.87
CA ALA A 395 5.39 5.47 25.47
C ALA A 395 5.69 5.15 26.95
N ALA A 396 4.70 4.68 27.71
CA ALA A 396 4.87 4.29 29.11
C ALA A 396 5.89 3.14 29.29
N LYS A 397 5.90 2.16 28.37
CA LYS A 397 6.89 1.08 28.36
C LYS A 397 8.33 1.58 28.22
N LEU A 398 8.53 2.76 27.62
CA LEU A 398 9.83 3.40 27.44
C LEU A 398 10.13 4.49 28.49
N GLY A 399 9.27 4.63 29.52
CA GLY A 399 9.48 5.56 30.63
C GLY A 399 8.89 6.96 30.45
N PHE A 400 8.09 7.19 29.41
CA PHE A 400 7.34 8.44 29.23
C PHE A 400 6.02 8.39 30.02
N ASN A 401 5.61 9.53 30.58
CA ASN A 401 4.47 9.59 31.51
C ASN A 401 3.44 10.65 31.08
N ASN A 402 2.41 10.84 31.91
CA ASN A 402 1.42 11.92 31.79
C ASN A 402 0.68 11.95 30.44
N GLY A 403 0.45 10.80 29.81
CA GLY A 403 -0.27 10.73 28.53
C GLY A 403 0.56 11.15 27.31
N ALA A 404 1.89 11.11 27.40
CA ALA A 404 2.73 11.13 26.20
C ALA A 404 2.38 9.93 25.30
N ALA A 405 2.20 10.18 24.01
CA ALA A 405 1.86 9.16 23.02
C ALA A 405 3.04 8.91 22.08
N LEU A 406 3.47 7.66 21.97
CA LEU A 406 4.42 7.19 20.96
C LEU A 406 3.69 6.17 20.09
N TYR A 407 3.30 6.59 18.90
CA TYR A 407 2.73 5.69 17.93
C TYR A 407 3.76 4.64 17.52
N PRO A 408 3.32 3.39 17.29
CA PRO A 408 4.21 2.30 16.94
C PRO A 408 4.79 2.48 15.54
N MET A 409 5.98 1.90 15.30
CA MET A 409 6.51 1.75 13.94
C MET A 409 5.67 0.77 13.14
N VAL A 410 5.29 -0.36 13.77
CA VAL A 410 4.51 -1.43 13.14
C VAL A 410 3.33 -1.79 14.01
N THR A 411 2.12 -1.82 13.44
CA THR A 411 0.95 -2.23 14.24
C THR A 411 -0.25 -2.74 13.45
N MET A 412 -1.12 -3.48 14.14
CA MET A 412 -2.49 -3.80 13.71
C MET A 412 -3.55 -3.12 14.59
N ASN A 413 -3.28 -2.97 15.89
CA ASN A 413 -4.25 -2.56 16.91
C ASN A 413 -3.78 -1.36 17.77
N GLY A 414 -2.62 -0.78 17.45
CA GLY A 414 -1.97 0.33 18.18
C GLY A 414 -0.78 -0.10 19.03
N GLU A 415 -0.65 -1.38 19.37
CA GLU A 415 0.54 -1.88 20.06
C GLU A 415 1.73 -1.97 19.09
N GLU A 416 2.92 -1.65 19.58
CA GLU A 416 4.15 -1.87 18.83
C GLU A 416 4.34 -3.35 18.50
N CYS A 417 4.83 -3.64 17.29
CA CYS A 417 5.12 -4.98 16.80
C CYS A 417 6.57 -5.12 16.34
N HIS A 418 7.29 -4.02 16.09
CA HIS A 418 8.66 -4.06 15.63
C HIS A 418 9.65 -4.47 16.72
N ASN A 419 10.69 -5.24 16.38
CA ASN A 419 11.56 -5.92 17.33
C ASN A 419 13.06 -5.63 17.18
N GLU A 420 13.43 -4.49 16.59
CA GLU A 420 14.82 -3.98 16.50
C GLU A 420 14.89 -2.60 17.16
N TRP A 421 15.72 -2.46 18.21
CA TRP A 421 15.70 -1.31 19.11
C TRP A 421 16.01 0.01 18.41
N GLU A 422 16.90 -0.04 17.41
CA GLU A 422 17.28 1.07 16.53
C GLU A 422 16.10 1.64 15.73
N ILE A 423 15.01 0.89 15.59
CA ILE A 423 13.81 1.30 14.87
C ILE A 423 12.65 1.48 15.85
N THR A 424 12.37 0.42 16.63
CA THR A 424 11.26 0.33 17.59
C THR A 424 11.27 1.50 18.58
N PHE A 425 12.44 1.86 19.11
CA PHE A 425 12.54 2.91 20.15
C PHE A 425 13.04 4.25 19.61
N GLU A 426 13.78 4.22 18.50
CA GLU A 426 14.59 5.36 18.06
C GLU A 426 14.07 6.02 16.77
N GLU A 427 13.28 5.34 15.93
CA GLU A 427 12.71 5.90 14.70
C GLU A 427 11.44 6.73 14.97
N ILE A 428 11.58 7.73 15.84
CA ILE A 428 10.46 8.44 16.48
C ILE A 428 9.84 9.54 15.62
N HIS A 429 10.41 9.82 14.44
CA HIS A 429 9.86 10.81 13.49
C HIS A 429 8.45 10.44 13.00
N ARG A 430 8.09 9.15 13.05
CA ARG A 430 6.75 8.62 12.76
C ARG A 430 5.61 9.33 13.52
N ASN A 431 5.86 9.80 14.75
CA ASN A 431 4.88 10.58 15.51
C ASN A 431 4.54 11.89 14.78
N GLY A 432 5.54 12.53 14.18
CA GLY A 432 5.31 13.77 13.46
C GLY A 432 4.63 13.57 12.11
N ALA A 433 4.82 12.42 11.44
CA ALA A 433 4.05 12.08 10.25
C ALA A 433 2.53 12.06 10.54
N ILE A 434 2.13 11.53 11.71
CA ILE A 434 0.72 11.52 12.15
C ILE A 434 0.19 12.93 12.40
N ALA A 435 0.95 13.78 13.09
CA ALA A 435 0.57 15.18 13.30
C ALA A 435 0.48 15.94 11.97
N PHE A 436 1.41 15.71 11.04
CA PHE A 436 1.42 16.31 9.71
C PHE A 436 0.22 15.86 8.88
N ALA A 437 -0.18 14.59 8.97
CA ALA A 437 -1.38 14.09 8.30
C ALA A 437 -2.67 14.79 8.78
N ILE A 438 -2.79 15.09 10.08
CA ILE A 438 -3.91 15.87 10.63
C ILE A 438 -3.90 17.29 10.04
N PHE A 439 -2.74 17.95 10.01
CA PHE A 439 -2.57 19.25 9.39
C PHE A 439 -2.95 19.23 7.90
N ASN A 440 -2.42 18.27 7.15
CA ASN A 440 -2.63 18.18 5.71
C ASN A 440 -4.09 17.89 5.37
N TYR A 441 -4.78 17.06 6.17
CA TYR A 441 -6.22 16.82 6.03
C TYR A 441 -7.01 18.13 6.12
N VAL A 442 -6.83 18.89 7.21
CA VAL A 442 -7.53 20.15 7.43
C VAL A 442 -7.20 21.15 6.32
N ARG A 443 -5.92 21.27 5.97
CA ARG A 443 -5.44 22.18 4.90
C ARG A 443 -6.15 21.91 3.57
N TYR A 444 -6.23 20.63 3.18
CA TYR A 444 -6.77 20.22 1.89
C TYR A 444 -8.31 20.24 1.87
N THR A 445 -8.97 19.58 2.83
CA THR A 445 -10.43 19.42 2.83
C THR A 445 -11.17 20.64 3.36
N GLY A 446 -10.52 21.45 4.21
CA GLY A 446 -11.20 22.49 4.98
C GLY A 446 -12.07 21.95 6.12
N ASP A 447 -12.15 20.62 6.30
CA ASP A 447 -12.88 20.00 7.40
C ASP A 447 -12.10 20.13 8.72
N TYR A 448 -12.36 21.23 9.42
CA TYR A 448 -11.80 21.47 10.74
C TYR A 448 -12.46 20.63 11.83
N SER A 449 -13.64 20.03 11.61
CA SER A 449 -14.40 19.33 12.66
C SER A 449 -13.62 18.16 13.27
N TYR A 450 -12.75 17.54 12.47
CA TYR A 450 -11.86 16.47 12.94
C TYR A 450 -10.99 16.89 14.13
N VAL A 451 -10.50 18.13 14.18
CA VAL A 451 -9.56 18.60 15.21
C VAL A 451 -10.20 18.62 16.61
N PRO A 452 -11.31 19.34 16.88
CA PRO A 452 -11.96 19.31 18.19
C PRO A 452 -12.60 17.95 18.50
N GLU A 453 -13.06 17.19 17.49
CA GLU A 453 -13.65 15.88 17.74
C GLU A 453 -12.64 14.82 18.19
N LYS A 454 -11.42 14.83 17.61
CA LYS A 454 -10.43 13.75 17.75
C LYS A 454 -8.99 14.26 17.70
N GLY A 455 -8.66 15.07 16.71
CA GLY A 455 -7.28 15.41 16.35
C GLY A 455 -6.49 16.09 17.47
N LEU A 456 -7.11 16.99 18.24
CA LEU A 456 -6.42 17.73 19.28
C LEU A 456 -5.91 16.83 20.42
N GLU A 457 -6.63 15.77 20.75
CA GLU A 457 -6.17 14.79 21.75
C GLU A 457 -4.90 14.06 21.29
N VAL A 458 -4.84 13.71 19.99
CA VAL A 458 -3.66 13.11 19.36
C VAL A 458 -2.47 14.07 19.38
N LEU A 459 -2.70 15.33 18.98
CA LEU A 459 -1.66 16.36 18.97
C LEU A 459 -1.09 16.62 20.37
N ILE A 460 -1.93 16.67 21.40
CA ILE A 460 -1.51 16.81 22.80
C ILE A 460 -0.63 15.64 23.23
N GLY A 461 -1.03 14.41 22.93
CA GLY A 461 -0.24 13.21 23.24
C GLY A 461 1.15 13.25 22.59
N ILE A 462 1.22 13.68 21.33
CA ILE A 462 2.48 13.83 20.57
C ILE A 462 3.34 14.97 21.14
N ALA A 463 2.76 16.13 21.46
CA ALA A 463 3.48 17.26 22.06
C ALA A 463 4.09 16.88 23.42
N ARG A 464 3.34 16.14 24.25
CA ARG A 464 3.83 15.59 25.52
C ARG A 464 5.00 14.65 25.33
N PHE A 465 4.96 13.79 24.31
CA PHE A 465 6.08 12.92 23.96
C PHE A 465 7.32 13.76 23.60
N TRP A 466 7.20 14.72 22.67
CA TRP A 466 8.34 15.54 22.25
C TRP A 466 8.96 16.34 23.39
N HIS A 467 8.14 16.93 24.25
CA HIS A 467 8.61 17.64 25.45
C HIS A 467 9.42 16.74 26.39
N GLN A 468 8.99 15.49 26.59
CA GLN A 468 9.69 14.54 27.47
C GLN A 468 10.90 13.89 26.80
N ARG A 469 10.89 13.75 25.47
CA ARG A 469 11.95 13.11 24.68
C ARG A 469 13.15 14.03 24.43
N ALA A 470 12.91 15.34 24.36
CA ALA A 470 13.95 16.35 24.22
C ALA A 470 14.74 16.53 25.54
N THR A 471 16.03 16.80 25.42
CA THR A 471 16.94 17.01 26.55
C THR A 471 17.54 18.41 26.50
N TRP A 472 17.54 19.13 27.62
CA TRP A 472 18.25 20.41 27.71
C TRP A 472 19.76 20.18 27.78
N SER A 473 20.51 20.64 26.77
CA SER A 473 21.97 20.60 26.76
C SER A 473 22.55 21.87 27.36
N THR A 474 23.17 21.77 28.52
CA THR A 474 23.87 22.91 29.16
C THR A 474 25.07 23.38 28.33
N ALA A 475 25.70 22.48 27.57
CA ALA A 475 26.83 22.81 26.69
C ALA A 475 26.41 23.66 25.49
N ARG A 476 25.19 23.46 24.97
CA ARG A 476 24.65 24.21 23.82
C ARG A 476 23.68 25.32 24.21
N ASN A 477 23.20 25.33 25.46
CA ASN A 477 22.11 26.19 25.93
C ASN A 477 20.84 26.08 25.05
N GLN A 478 20.55 24.86 24.59
CA GLN A 478 19.47 24.50 23.66
C GLN A 478 18.93 23.10 24.00
N TYR A 479 17.71 22.81 23.55
CA TYR A 479 17.17 21.45 23.56
C TYR A 479 17.73 20.62 22.40
N VAL A 480 18.11 19.39 22.70
CA VAL A 480 18.64 18.39 21.76
C VAL A 480 17.78 17.13 21.81
N ILE A 481 17.79 16.34 20.74
CA ILE A 481 17.18 15.01 20.72
C ILE A 481 18.29 14.00 20.40
N LEU A 482 18.57 13.12 21.35
CA LEU A 482 19.71 12.21 21.32
C LEU A 482 19.25 10.76 21.10
N GLY A 483 20.08 9.92 20.48
CA GLY A 483 19.83 8.49 20.27
C GLY A 483 18.56 8.24 19.45
N VAL A 484 18.54 8.67 18.20
CA VAL A 484 17.42 8.53 17.26
C VAL A 484 17.87 7.86 15.98
N THR A 485 16.89 7.37 15.23
CA THR A 485 17.02 6.97 13.83
C THR A 485 16.09 7.87 13.01
N GLY A 486 16.61 8.52 11.98
CA GLY A 486 15.78 9.30 11.05
C GLY A 486 15.14 8.37 10.00
N PRO A 487 14.40 8.91 9.02
CA PRO A 487 13.98 8.15 7.85
C PRO A 487 15.12 7.41 7.15
N ASN A 488 16.35 7.94 7.21
CA ASN A 488 17.53 7.20 6.81
C ASN A 488 17.89 6.14 7.86
N GLU A 489 17.34 4.94 7.73
CA GLU A 489 17.64 3.81 8.60
C GLU A 489 19.10 3.30 8.52
N TYR A 490 19.93 3.84 7.61
CA TYR A 490 21.38 3.59 7.60
C TYR A 490 22.15 4.51 8.56
N GLU A 491 21.46 5.23 9.42
CA GLU A 491 22.00 5.99 10.53
C GLU A 491 21.21 5.61 11.78
N ASN A 492 21.84 4.89 12.72
CA ASN A 492 21.18 4.43 13.95
C ASN A 492 21.84 5.04 15.18
N ASN A 493 21.04 5.27 16.21
CA ASN A 493 21.49 5.87 17.48
C ASN A 493 22.23 7.20 17.30
N VAL A 494 21.84 7.98 16.29
CA VAL A 494 22.44 9.29 16.00
C VAL A 494 21.87 10.39 16.88
N ASN A 495 22.52 11.55 16.89
CA ASN A 495 22.11 12.70 17.68
C ASN A 495 21.69 13.86 16.79
N ASN A 496 20.62 14.54 17.18
CA ASN A 496 20.12 15.75 16.55
C ASN A 496 19.84 15.56 15.06
N ASN A 497 19.17 14.47 14.69
CA ASN A 497 18.70 14.31 13.32
C ASN A 497 17.87 15.53 12.92
N PHE A 498 18.25 16.26 11.86
CA PHE A 498 17.64 17.55 11.53
C PHE A 498 16.13 17.42 11.32
N TYR A 499 15.70 16.44 10.54
CA TYR A 499 14.28 16.22 10.26
C TYR A 499 13.50 15.94 11.54
N THR A 500 14.00 15.04 12.39
CA THR A 500 13.36 14.70 13.67
C THR A 500 13.24 15.91 14.59
N ASN A 501 14.31 16.70 14.74
CA ASN A 501 14.29 17.90 15.58
C ASN A 501 13.31 18.95 15.03
N TYR A 502 13.31 19.16 13.70
CA TYR A 502 12.47 20.18 13.06
C TYR A 502 11.01 19.79 13.17
N LEU A 503 10.71 18.53 12.91
CA LEU A 503 9.37 17.95 13.04
C LEU A 503 8.87 17.99 14.49
N ALA A 504 9.73 17.72 15.47
CA ALA A 504 9.37 17.82 16.89
C ALA A 504 8.98 19.26 17.29
N LYS A 505 9.77 20.25 16.87
CA LYS A 505 9.44 21.67 17.05
C LYS A 505 8.10 22.00 16.39
N TRP A 506 7.93 21.60 15.13
CA TRP A 506 6.71 21.87 14.37
C TRP A 506 5.47 21.23 15.02
N CYS A 507 5.55 19.98 15.50
CA CYS A 507 4.43 19.32 16.17
C CYS A 507 3.98 20.07 17.43
N ILE A 508 4.93 20.57 18.23
CA ILE A 508 4.62 21.37 19.41
C ILE A 508 3.95 22.68 19.00
N ASP A 509 4.54 23.39 18.04
CA ASP A 509 4.00 24.67 17.57
C ASP A 509 2.58 24.52 17.03
N TYR A 510 2.35 23.52 16.17
CA TYR A 510 1.06 23.22 15.61
C TYR A 510 0.04 22.83 16.69
N CYS A 511 0.42 21.99 17.67
CA CYS A 511 -0.47 21.65 18.79
C CYS A 511 -0.91 22.90 19.57
N VAL A 512 0.01 23.83 19.84
CA VAL A 512 -0.32 25.07 20.56
C VAL A 512 -1.21 25.99 19.73
N GLU A 513 -0.96 26.10 18.43
CA GLU A 513 -1.85 26.83 17.51
C GLU A 513 -3.27 26.25 17.53
N GLN A 514 -3.40 24.92 17.45
CA GLN A 514 -4.72 24.27 17.48
C GLN A 514 -5.41 24.38 18.85
N LEU A 515 -4.65 24.40 19.96
CA LEU A 515 -5.20 24.65 21.29
C LEU A 515 -5.87 26.03 21.37
N GLU A 516 -5.18 27.09 20.94
CA GLU A 516 -5.74 28.44 20.93
C GLU A 516 -6.92 28.57 19.97
N LYS A 517 -6.82 27.98 18.76
CA LYS A 517 -7.92 28.02 17.80
C LYS A 517 -9.17 27.29 18.30
N VAL A 518 -9.02 26.11 18.91
CA VAL A 518 -10.14 25.35 19.51
C VAL A 518 -10.69 26.07 20.75
N LYS A 519 -9.86 26.76 21.52
CA LYS A 519 -10.31 27.60 22.64
C LYS A 519 -11.19 28.75 22.17
N ASP A 520 -10.79 29.43 21.11
CA ASP A 520 -11.48 30.60 20.57
C ASP A 520 -12.76 30.24 19.80
N GLU A 521 -12.72 29.17 18.99
CA GLU A 521 -13.82 28.81 18.07
C GLU A 521 -14.71 27.66 18.61
N PHE A 522 -14.21 26.81 19.52
CA PHE A 522 -14.86 25.58 19.98
C PHE A 522 -14.74 25.37 21.51
N ALA A 523 -15.06 26.41 22.30
CA ALA A 523 -14.82 26.45 23.74
C ALA A 523 -15.37 25.24 24.55
N SER A 524 -16.49 24.65 24.14
CA SER A 524 -17.03 23.44 24.78
C SER A 524 -16.12 22.23 24.61
N ASP A 525 -15.59 22.02 23.39
CA ASP A 525 -14.66 20.92 23.11
C ASP A 525 -13.31 21.17 23.76
N HIS A 526 -12.83 22.41 23.75
CA HIS A 526 -11.64 22.80 24.50
C HIS A 526 -11.73 22.38 25.97
N ASN A 527 -12.79 22.78 26.67
CA ASN A 527 -12.97 22.44 28.09
C ASN A 527 -13.09 20.93 28.32
N ARG A 528 -13.79 20.22 27.44
CA ARG A 528 -13.90 18.75 27.48
C ARG A 528 -12.53 18.09 27.34
N ILE A 529 -11.74 18.51 26.37
CA ILE A 529 -10.42 17.95 26.05
C ILE A 529 -9.44 18.21 27.19
N LEU A 530 -9.31 19.47 27.64
CA LEU A 530 -8.41 19.83 28.74
C LEU A 530 -8.74 19.06 30.02
N SER A 531 -10.03 18.88 30.32
CA SER A 531 -10.47 18.07 31.46
C SER A 531 -10.13 16.59 31.28
N LYS A 532 -10.32 16.04 30.08
CA LYS A 532 -10.03 14.63 29.76
C LYS A 532 -8.54 14.31 29.88
N VAL A 533 -7.68 15.17 29.33
CA VAL A 533 -6.23 14.94 29.26
C VAL A 533 -5.46 15.57 30.42
N ASN A 534 -6.15 16.29 31.31
CA ASN A 534 -5.61 17.02 32.45
C ASN A 534 -4.41 17.91 32.05
N LEU A 535 -4.65 18.84 31.12
CA LEU A 535 -3.65 19.78 30.60
C LEU A 535 -3.81 21.17 31.23
N ASP A 536 -2.70 21.78 31.64
CA ASP A 536 -2.64 23.14 32.15
C ASP A 536 -1.71 24.07 31.33
N GLU A 537 -1.83 25.38 31.53
CA GLU A 537 -1.03 26.38 30.81
C GLU A 537 0.47 26.31 31.13
N VAL A 538 0.85 25.80 32.31
CA VAL A 538 2.26 25.67 32.72
C VAL A 538 2.94 24.57 31.91
N GLU A 539 2.23 23.46 31.66
CA GLU A 539 2.68 22.39 30.79
C GLU A 539 2.86 22.90 29.34
N ILE A 540 1.88 23.62 28.79
CA ILE A 540 1.96 24.21 27.44
C ILE A 540 3.17 25.15 27.31
N ALA A 541 3.40 26.00 28.31
CA ALA A 541 4.55 26.91 28.32
C ALA A 541 5.89 26.18 28.31
N LYS A 542 6.00 25.02 28.97
CA LYS A 542 7.21 24.18 28.94
C LYS A 542 7.42 23.54 27.57
N TRP A 543 6.35 23.12 26.90
CA TRP A 543 6.46 22.61 25.53
C TRP A 543 7.03 23.69 24.60
N LYS A 544 6.52 24.93 24.71
CA LYS A 544 7.04 26.06 23.92
C LYS A 544 8.51 26.34 24.18
N GLN A 545 8.99 26.21 25.43
CA GLN A 545 10.43 26.32 25.72
C GLN A 545 11.28 25.31 24.94
N VAL A 546 10.78 24.09 24.74
CA VAL A 546 11.44 23.06 23.92
C VAL A 546 11.48 23.48 22.46
N ALA A 547 10.33 23.89 21.90
CA ALA A 547 10.22 24.31 20.51
C ALA A 547 11.07 25.55 20.18
N ASP A 548 11.05 26.56 21.05
CA ASP A 548 11.74 27.85 20.84
C ASP A 548 13.27 27.74 20.92
N LYS A 549 13.77 26.73 21.63
CA LYS A 549 15.21 26.53 21.86
C LYS A 549 15.72 25.21 21.29
N MET A 550 14.99 24.60 20.35
CA MET A 550 15.44 23.38 19.67
C MET A 550 16.74 23.65 18.90
N TYR A 551 17.69 22.72 18.97
CA TYR A 551 18.93 22.75 18.22
C TYR A 551 18.75 22.11 16.84
N PHE A 552 19.33 22.72 15.82
CA PHE A 552 19.44 22.19 14.46
C PHE A 552 20.91 22.16 14.06
N PRO A 553 21.49 21.00 13.72
CA PRO A 553 22.89 20.96 13.31
C PRO A 553 23.05 21.62 11.94
N PHE A 554 24.01 22.54 11.82
CA PHE A 554 24.22 23.34 10.63
C PHE A 554 25.70 23.43 10.30
N SER A 555 26.05 23.29 9.02
CA SER A 555 27.39 23.49 8.50
C SER A 555 27.49 24.85 7.83
N GLU A 556 28.28 25.74 8.41
CA GLU A 556 28.61 27.04 7.80
C GLU A 556 29.45 26.87 6.52
N GLU A 557 30.29 25.84 6.45
CA GLU A 557 31.14 25.55 5.28
C GLU A 557 30.30 25.21 4.05
N HIS A 558 29.31 24.33 4.22
CA HIS A 558 28.45 23.87 3.14
C HIS A 558 27.15 24.68 3.03
N ASN A 559 26.83 25.53 4.00
CA ASN A 559 25.59 26.28 4.12
C ASN A 559 24.34 25.38 4.04
N VAL A 560 24.38 24.28 4.79
CA VAL A 560 23.32 23.26 4.87
C VAL A 560 23.09 22.80 6.32
N TYR A 561 21.85 22.47 6.64
CA TYR A 561 21.51 21.65 7.80
C TYR A 561 22.08 20.24 7.61
N LEU A 562 22.78 19.76 8.64
CA LEU A 562 23.35 18.42 8.65
C LEU A 562 22.26 17.40 8.97
N GLN A 563 22.32 16.22 8.35
CA GLN A 563 21.36 15.17 8.63
C GLN A 563 21.39 14.75 10.09
N GLN A 564 22.57 14.77 10.72
CA GLN A 564 22.79 14.56 12.16
C GLN A 564 24.13 15.19 12.58
N ASP A 565 24.35 15.35 13.89
CA ASP A 565 25.68 15.69 14.43
C ASP A 565 26.70 14.63 13.99
N GLY A 566 27.88 15.05 13.48
CA GLY A 566 28.96 14.16 13.05
C GLY A 566 28.86 13.62 11.61
N PHE A 567 27.85 14.02 10.82
CA PHE A 567 27.72 13.55 9.43
C PHE A 567 28.97 13.86 8.58
N LEU A 568 29.57 15.03 8.74
CA LEU A 568 30.75 15.46 7.98
C LEU A 568 32.06 14.75 8.39
N ASP A 569 32.08 14.04 9.51
CA ASP A 569 33.25 13.26 9.94
C ASP A 569 33.41 11.95 9.13
N LYS A 570 32.39 11.60 8.34
CA LYS A 570 32.38 10.42 7.47
C LYS A 570 33.26 10.62 6.25
N GLU A 571 33.69 9.51 5.65
CA GLU A 571 34.37 9.54 4.35
C GLU A 571 33.34 9.80 3.24
N LEU A 572 33.17 11.07 2.85
CA LEU A 572 32.16 11.55 1.90
C LEU A 572 32.45 11.12 0.45
N ILE A 573 32.23 9.84 0.14
CA ILE A 573 32.27 9.28 -1.22
C ILE A 573 30.84 9.25 -1.80
N LYS A 574 30.68 9.79 -3.00
CA LYS A 574 29.39 9.83 -3.71
C LYS A 574 29.00 8.45 -4.23
N VAL A 575 27.70 8.20 -4.36
CA VAL A 575 27.16 6.93 -4.87
C VAL A 575 27.65 6.60 -6.29
N HIS A 576 27.90 7.62 -7.13
CA HIS A 576 28.41 7.39 -8.49
C HIS A 576 29.86 6.86 -8.51
N ASP A 577 30.64 7.10 -7.45
CA ASP A 577 32.00 6.61 -7.27
C ASP A 577 32.04 5.24 -6.57
N LEU A 578 30.90 4.78 -6.04
CA LEU A 578 30.77 3.45 -5.47
C LEU A 578 30.69 2.38 -6.57
N ASP A 579 31.50 1.33 -6.45
CA ASP A 579 31.46 0.19 -7.37
C ASP A 579 30.05 -0.44 -7.40
N LYS A 580 29.46 -0.51 -8.60
CA LYS A 580 28.14 -1.12 -8.86
C LYS A 580 28.08 -2.58 -8.41
N SER A 581 29.21 -3.29 -8.38
CA SER A 581 29.30 -4.66 -7.87
C SER A 581 28.97 -4.77 -6.38
N GLN A 582 29.02 -3.66 -5.64
CA GLN A 582 28.73 -3.59 -4.20
C GLN A 582 27.28 -3.20 -3.89
N ARG A 583 26.44 -2.94 -4.89
CA ARG A 583 25.03 -2.55 -4.71
C ARG A 583 24.03 -3.70 -4.97
N PRO A 584 22.89 -3.77 -4.25
CA PRO A 584 22.51 -2.90 -3.14
C PRO A 584 23.34 -3.21 -1.88
N ILE A 585 23.63 -2.19 -1.07
CA ILE A 585 24.56 -2.30 0.05
C ILE A 585 23.95 -3.11 1.21
N ASN A 586 22.63 -3.07 1.42
CA ASN A 586 21.96 -3.94 2.41
C ASN A 586 22.16 -5.45 2.19
N GLN A 587 22.46 -5.88 0.97
CA GLN A 587 22.66 -7.30 0.63
C GLN A 587 24.14 -7.70 0.57
N LYS A 588 25.05 -6.73 0.57
CA LYS A 588 26.47 -6.97 0.23
C LYS A 588 27.46 -6.47 1.27
N TRP A 589 27.05 -5.52 2.12
CA TRP A 589 27.89 -4.95 3.16
C TRP A 589 27.45 -5.46 4.53
N SER A 590 28.41 -5.49 5.46
CA SER A 590 28.09 -5.64 6.88
C SER A 590 27.41 -4.36 7.39
N TRP A 591 26.49 -4.51 8.36
CA TRP A 591 25.69 -3.39 8.87
C TRP A 591 26.55 -2.25 9.42
N ASP A 592 27.64 -2.56 10.14
CA ASP A 592 28.58 -1.56 10.66
C ASP A 592 29.23 -0.69 9.57
N ARG A 593 29.45 -1.27 8.38
CA ARG A 593 30.01 -0.55 7.23
C ARG A 593 28.99 0.40 6.63
N ILE A 594 27.72 -0.02 6.55
CA ILE A 594 26.61 0.82 6.13
C ILE A 594 26.51 2.02 7.09
N LEU A 595 26.43 1.77 8.41
CA LEU A 595 26.23 2.83 9.41
C LEU A 595 27.33 3.90 9.44
N ARG A 596 28.60 3.53 9.29
CA ARG A 596 29.70 4.52 9.29
C ARG A 596 29.93 5.19 7.93
N SER A 597 29.26 4.74 6.87
CA SER A 597 29.38 5.31 5.52
C SER A 597 28.54 6.59 5.39
N PRO A 598 28.73 7.41 4.34
CA PRO A 598 27.89 8.58 4.08
C PRO A 598 26.58 8.22 3.36
N TYR A 599 26.33 6.94 3.06
CA TYR A 599 25.24 6.54 2.17
C TYR A 599 23.89 6.58 2.86
N ILE A 600 22.94 7.20 2.16
CA ILE A 600 21.60 7.47 2.66
C ILE A 600 20.61 6.48 2.02
N LYS A 601 19.87 5.73 2.84
CA LYS A 601 18.87 4.75 2.38
C LYS A 601 17.75 5.42 1.59
N GLN A 602 17.22 6.53 2.14
CA GLN A 602 16.06 7.27 1.63
C GLN A 602 16.06 8.73 2.06
N ALA A 603 15.13 9.54 1.52
CA ALA A 603 15.04 10.95 1.89
C ALA A 603 14.89 11.12 3.40
N ASP A 604 15.76 11.94 4.01
CA ASP A 604 15.78 12.24 5.45
C ASP A 604 15.69 13.76 5.67
N THR A 605 16.80 14.48 5.53
CA THR A 605 16.77 15.95 5.46
C THR A 605 15.86 16.44 4.32
N LEU A 606 15.93 15.76 3.17
CA LEU A 606 15.05 16.03 2.03
C LEU A 606 13.57 15.64 2.29
N GLN A 607 13.29 14.71 3.21
CA GLN A 607 11.90 14.45 3.64
C GLN A 607 11.32 15.66 4.38
N GLY A 608 12.12 16.28 5.26
CA GLY A 608 11.74 17.51 5.94
C GLY A 608 11.43 18.65 4.99
N PHE A 609 12.28 18.86 3.99
CA PHE A 609 12.06 19.87 2.97
C PHE A 609 10.83 19.60 2.09
N TYR A 610 10.46 18.35 1.88
CA TYR A 610 9.21 18.03 1.21
C TYR A 610 7.98 18.40 2.07
N PHE A 611 7.99 18.08 3.37
CA PHE A 611 6.88 18.41 4.27
C PHE A 611 6.72 19.92 4.50
N PHE A 612 7.84 20.63 4.61
CA PHE A 612 7.91 22.04 5.01
C PHE A 612 8.49 22.92 3.90
N GLU A 613 8.22 22.58 2.64
CA GLU A 613 8.78 23.23 1.45
C GLU A 613 8.61 24.76 1.49
N ASP A 614 7.47 25.25 1.96
CA ASP A 614 7.12 26.67 2.05
C ASP A 614 7.78 27.41 3.22
N HIS A 615 8.50 26.72 4.10
CA HIS A 615 9.28 27.35 5.18
C HIS A 615 10.69 27.76 4.73
N PHE A 616 11.13 27.35 3.54
CA PHE A 616 12.48 27.58 3.03
C PHE A 616 12.45 28.23 1.65
N SER A 617 13.51 28.97 1.34
CA SER A 617 13.72 29.54 0.00
C SER A 617 14.07 28.45 -1.01
N THR A 618 13.76 28.68 -2.30
CA THR A 618 14.14 27.75 -3.37
C THR A 618 15.65 27.52 -3.42
N GLU A 619 16.45 28.54 -3.12
CA GLU A 619 17.90 28.42 -3.05
C GLU A 619 18.36 27.53 -1.88
N GLU A 620 17.68 27.57 -0.74
CA GLU A 620 17.94 26.64 0.37
C GLU A 620 17.60 25.22 -0.03
N LEU A 621 16.42 24.99 -0.62
CA LEU A 621 16.01 23.67 -1.10
C LEU A 621 17.02 23.11 -2.10
N GLU A 622 17.47 23.92 -3.06
CA GLU A 622 18.45 23.49 -4.07
C GLU A 622 19.77 23.08 -3.45
N ARG A 623 20.33 23.89 -2.54
CA ARG A 623 21.61 23.58 -1.89
C ARG A 623 21.58 22.26 -1.13
N HIS A 624 20.50 21.98 -0.40
CA HIS A 624 20.38 20.73 0.34
C HIS A 624 20.14 19.53 -0.57
N PHE A 625 19.34 19.71 -1.63
CA PHE A 625 19.14 18.68 -2.64
C PHE A 625 20.47 18.28 -3.30
N ASP A 626 21.23 19.26 -3.77
CA ASP A 626 22.52 19.03 -4.43
C ASP A 626 23.58 18.45 -3.50
N PHE A 627 23.46 18.67 -2.19
CA PHE A 627 24.34 18.07 -1.18
C PHE A 627 23.98 16.61 -0.89
N TYR A 628 22.70 16.28 -0.65
CA TYR A 628 22.29 14.97 -0.16
C TYR A 628 21.96 13.94 -1.24
N GLU A 629 21.43 14.36 -2.39
CA GLU A 629 21.08 13.42 -3.47
C GLU A 629 22.28 12.56 -3.90
N PRO A 630 23.51 13.10 -4.07
CA PRO A 630 24.66 12.31 -4.50
C PRO A 630 25.09 11.20 -3.53
N PHE A 631 24.64 11.25 -2.28
CA PHE A 631 24.91 10.23 -1.25
C PHE A 631 23.74 9.24 -1.08
N THR A 632 22.62 9.43 -1.78
CA THR A 632 21.42 8.61 -1.61
C THR A 632 21.42 7.39 -2.52
N VAL A 633 21.34 6.19 -1.94
CA VAL A 633 21.32 4.92 -2.71
C VAL A 633 19.91 4.52 -3.18
N HIS A 634 18.89 5.10 -2.55
CA HIS A 634 17.46 4.82 -2.76
C HIS A 634 17.15 3.31 -2.61
N GLU A 635 17.61 2.72 -1.50
CA GLU A 635 17.36 1.30 -1.16
C GLU A 635 16.07 1.12 -0.34
N SER A 636 15.27 2.18 -0.25
CA SER A 636 13.86 2.14 0.10
C SER A 636 13.00 2.55 -1.10
N SER A 637 11.86 1.89 -1.29
CA SER A 637 10.88 2.23 -2.32
C SER A 637 10.26 3.63 -2.10
N LEU A 638 10.30 4.16 -0.88
CA LEU A 638 9.77 5.49 -0.54
C LEU A 638 10.71 6.64 -0.95
N SER A 639 11.95 6.34 -1.36
CA SER A 639 12.95 7.38 -1.63
C SER A 639 12.76 8.13 -2.96
N PRO A 640 12.56 7.46 -4.11
CA PRO A 640 12.63 8.13 -5.42
C PRO A 640 11.51 9.16 -5.63
N CYS A 641 10.31 8.94 -5.10
CA CYS A 641 9.19 9.87 -5.28
C CYS A 641 9.47 11.26 -4.68
N VAL A 642 10.02 11.32 -3.46
CA VAL A 642 10.38 12.58 -2.79
C VAL A 642 11.46 13.32 -3.56
N HIS A 643 12.44 12.59 -4.11
CA HIS A 643 13.49 13.17 -4.95
C HIS A 643 12.93 13.63 -6.31
N SER A 644 11.97 12.91 -6.90
CA SER A 644 11.26 13.30 -8.11
C SER A 644 10.52 14.63 -7.92
N ILE A 645 9.78 14.76 -6.81
CA ILE A 645 9.02 15.97 -6.49
C ILE A 645 9.96 17.18 -6.33
N GLN A 646 11.01 17.04 -5.51
CA GLN A 646 11.95 18.14 -5.29
C GLN A 646 12.74 18.49 -6.55
N ALA A 647 13.21 17.51 -7.32
CA ALA A 647 13.88 17.77 -8.59
C ALA A 647 12.96 18.54 -9.57
N ALA A 648 11.67 18.20 -9.61
CA ALA A 648 10.70 18.94 -10.42
C ALA A 648 10.54 20.39 -9.93
N VAL A 649 10.35 20.61 -8.63
CA VAL A 649 10.26 21.96 -8.02
C VAL A 649 11.48 22.81 -8.40
N LEU A 650 12.67 22.23 -8.29
CA LEU A 650 13.96 22.86 -8.60
C LEU A 650 14.27 22.98 -10.11
N GLY A 651 13.38 22.48 -10.98
CA GLY A 651 13.57 22.53 -12.43
C GLY A 651 14.62 21.55 -12.98
N LYS A 652 15.10 20.60 -12.19
CA LYS A 652 16.02 19.52 -12.60
C LYS A 652 15.24 18.36 -13.25
N MET A 653 14.56 18.67 -14.36
CA MET A 653 13.52 17.80 -14.96
C MET A 653 14.04 16.42 -15.43
N ASP A 654 15.26 16.34 -15.96
CA ASP A 654 15.84 15.04 -16.38
C ASP A 654 16.03 14.10 -15.17
N MET A 655 16.46 14.65 -14.04
CA MET A 655 16.56 13.91 -12.77
C MET A 655 15.18 13.53 -12.25
N ALA A 656 14.23 14.47 -12.29
CA ALA A 656 12.86 14.22 -11.86
C ALA A 656 12.22 13.07 -12.64
N TYR A 657 12.35 13.07 -13.97
CA TYR A 657 11.86 11.98 -14.82
C TYR A 657 12.55 10.63 -14.54
N THR A 658 13.87 10.64 -14.33
CA THR A 658 14.62 9.43 -13.97
C THR A 658 14.13 8.83 -12.65
N PHE A 659 13.89 9.65 -11.64
CA PHE A 659 13.32 9.21 -10.37
C PHE A 659 11.88 8.72 -10.51
N TYR A 660 11.07 9.42 -11.30
CA TYR A 660 9.71 9.00 -11.63
C TYR A 660 9.68 7.60 -12.26
N LEU A 661 10.53 7.32 -13.25
CA LEU A 661 10.60 5.99 -13.88
C LEU A 661 10.97 4.90 -12.84
N ARG A 662 11.91 5.22 -11.94
CA ARG A 662 12.32 4.29 -10.89
C ARG A 662 11.19 3.97 -9.90
N THR A 663 10.37 4.94 -9.50
CA THR A 663 9.21 4.67 -8.61
C THR A 663 8.05 4.04 -9.37
N SER A 664 7.71 4.51 -10.58
CA SER A 664 6.55 4.03 -11.35
C SER A 664 6.70 2.59 -11.84
N ARG A 665 7.93 2.14 -12.05
CA ARG A 665 8.23 0.78 -12.54
C ARG A 665 9.05 -0.05 -11.56
N LEU A 666 9.07 0.35 -10.28
CA LEU A 666 9.87 -0.32 -9.24
C LEU A 666 9.62 -1.83 -9.21
N ASP A 667 8.35 -2.23 -9.14
CA ASP A 667 7.94 -3.63 -9.11
C ASP A 667 7.97 -4.25 -10.51
N LEU A 668 7.46 -3.54 -11.54
CA LEU A 668 7.36 -4.06 -12.91
C LEU A 668 8.72 -4.46 -13.51
N ASP A 669 9.78 -3.73 -13.18
CA ASP A 669 11.14 -3.98 -13.67
C ASP A 669 12.08 -4.57 -12.58
N ASP A 670 11.51 -4.90 -11.40
CA ASP A 670 12.18 -5.48 -10.23
C ASP A 670 13.48 -4.74 -9.84
N TYR A 671 13.39 -3.41 -9.68
CA TYR A 671 14.54 -2.55 -9.38
C TYR A 671 15.29 -2.97 -8.11
N ASN A 672 14.55 -3.39 -7.08
CA ASN A 672 15.10 -3.79 -5.78
C ASN A 672 15.45 -5.29 -5.69
N LYS A 673 15.05 -6.11 -6.67
CA LYS A 673 15.22 -7.58 -6.66
C LYS A 673 14.47 -8.28 -5.53
N GLU A 674 13.28 -7.78 -5.24
CA GLU A 674 12.45 -8.22 -4.12
C GLU A 674 10.98 -8.45 -4.52
N VAL A 675 10.62 -8.31 -5.81
CA VAL A 675 9.22 -8.41 -6.23
C VAL A 675 8.59 -9.77 -5.90
N LYS A 676 9.38 -10.85 -5.86
CA LYS A 676 8.91 -12.19 -5.43
C LYS A 676 8.33 -12.23 -4.02
N GLU A 677 8.68 -11.25 -3.17
CA GLU A 677 8.19 -11.11 -1.78
C GLU A 677 6.89 -10.30 -1.68
N GLY A 678 6.40 -9.75 -2.80
CA GLY A 678 5.23 -8.88 -2.92
C GLY A 678 5.58 -7.48 -3.46
N CYS A 679 4.59 -6.79 -4.01
CA CYS A 679 4.68 -5.44 -4.57
C CYS A 679 4.82 -4.37 -3.47
N HIS A 680 5.41 -3.21 -3.76
CA HIS A 680 5.64 -2.13 -2.79
C HIS A 680 4.47 -1.13 -2.77
N ILE A 681 3.33 -1.56 -2.26
CA ILE A 681 2.04 -0.86 -2.32
C ILE A 681 2.11 0.58 -1.79
N THR A 682 2.72 0.83 -0.64
CA THR A 682 2.76 2.20 -0.08
C THR A 682 3.58 3.16 -0.95
N SER A 683 4.63 2.68 -1.61
CA SER A 683 5.43 3.47 -2.56
C SER A 683 4.66 3.85 -3.83
N MET A 684 3.64 3.08 -4.21
CA MET A 684 2.80 3.38 -5.36
C MET A 684 2.05 4.71 -5.20
N ALA A 685 1.73 5.12 -3.97
CA ALA A 685 1.17 6.45 -3.70
C ALA A 685 2.19 7.56 -4.03
N GLY A 686 3.48 7.32 -3.73
CA GLY A 686 4.58 8.19 -4.10
C GLY A 686 4.71 8.42 -5.63
N THR A 687 4.38 7.43 -6.45
CA THR A 687 4.34 7.61 -7.91
C THR A 687 3.26 8.60 -8.33
N TRP A 688 2.06 8.50 -7.75
CA TRP A 688 0.98 9.46 -7.99
C TRP A 688 1.39 10.88 -7.54
N MET A 689 2.00 10.99 -6.35
CA MET A 689 2.50 12.27 -5.83
C MET A 689 3.56 12.89 -6.75
N SER A 690 4.43 12.07 -7.35
CA SER A 690 5.46 12.56 -8.29
C SER A 690 4.86 13.28 -9.50
N ILE A 691 3.67 12.86 -9.96
CA ILE A 691 2.96 13.54 -11.06
C ILE A 691 2.17 14.74 -10.54
N VAL A 692 1.39 14.58 -9.48
CA VAL A 692 0.46 15.64 -9.04
C VAL A 692 1.18 16.76 -8.30
N GLU A 693 2.01 16.42 -7.31
CA GLU A 693 2.77 17.36 -6.50
C GLU A 693 4.13 17.71 -7.13
N GLY A 694 4.73 16.79 -7.89
CA GLY A 694 5.99 17.05 -8.60
C GLY A 694 5.75 17.78 -9.92
N PHE A 695 5.36 17.06 -10.97
CA PHE A 695 5.19 17.63 -12.31
C PHE A 695 4.06 18.64 -12.40
N GLY A 696 2.89 18.38 -11.82
CA GLY A 696 1.78 19.34 -11.72
C GLY A 696 2.09 20.52 -10.81
N GLY A 697 3.08 20.39 -9.92
CA GLY A 697 3.43 21.41 -8.93
C GLY A 697 2.26 21.77 -8.02
N MET A 698 1.34 20.82 -7.77
CA MET A 698 0.13 21.08 -6.98
C MET A 698 0.50 21.35 -5.52
N ARG A 699 0.04 22.47 -4.96
CA ARG A 699 0.10 22.79 -3.53
C ARG A 699 -1.23 23.39 -3.08
N VAL A 700 -1.56 23.23 -1.79
CA VAL A 700 -2.65 23.97 -1.16
C VAL A 700 -2.03 25.05 -0.27
N LYS A 701 -2.31 26.32 -0.59
CA LYS A 701 -1.83 27.50 0.18
C LYS A 701 -3.02 28.40 0.46
N ASP A 702 -3.15 28.87 1.70
CA ASP A 702 -4.27 29.72 2.14
C ASP A 702 -5.66 29.20 1.74
N GLY A 703 -5.82 27.87 1.73
CA GLY A 703 -7.07 27.19 1.35
C GLY A 703 -7.38 27.17 -0.15
N GLN A 704 -6.42 27.53 -1.00
CA GLN A 704 -6.54 27.60 -2.46
C GLN A 704 -5.54 26.67 -3.15
N LEU A 705 -5.89 26.20 -4.35
CA LEU A 705 -5.02 25.35 -5.17
C LEU A 705 -4.02 26.18 -5.96
N HIS A 706 -2.74 25.83 -5.86
CA HIS A 706 -1.65 26.39 -6.64
C HIS A 706 -1.03 25.33 -7.53
N PHE A 707 -0.67 25.70 -8.75
CA PHE A 707 -0.02 24.85 -9.74
C PHE A 707 1.19 25.56 -10.34
N THR A 708 2.28 24.81 -10.51
CA THR A 708 3.48 25.21 -11.26
C THR A 708 3.85 24.08 -12.22
N PRO A 709 3.05 23.84 -13.27
CA PRO A 709 3.18 22.64 -14.09
C PRO A 709 4.51 22.61 -14.86
N ARG A 710 5.11 21.42 -14.92
CA ARG A 710 6.30 21.10 -15.70
C ARG A 710 6.10 19.76 -16.39
N ILE A 711 6.63 19.62 -17.59
CA ILE A 711 6.49 18.40 -18.39
C ILE A 711 7.88 17.82 -18.68
N PRO A 712 8.11 16.51 -18.46
CA PRO A 712 9.31 15.81 -18.93
C PRO A 712 9.46 15.92 -20.46
N GLY A 713 10.70 15.87 -20.97
CA GLY A 713 10.96 15.98 -22.41
C GLY A 713 10.39 14.80 -23.22
N GLU A 714 10.22 13.66 -22.56
CA GLU A 714 9.74 12.39 -23.06
C GLU A 714 8.21 12.34 -23.25
N TRP A 715 7.47 13.28 -22.64
CA TRP A 715 6.01 13.29 -22.68
C TRP A 715 5.50 14.38 -23.62
N ASP A 716 4.44 14.07 -24.36
CA ASP A 716 3.72 15.06 -25.17
C ASP A 716 2.63 15.78 -24.36
N GLY A 717 2.07 15.09 -23.37
CA GLY A 717 1.12 15.65 -22.41
C GLY A 717 0.84 14.68 -21.27
N TYR A 718 0.23 15.20 -20.20
CA TYR A 718 -0.32 14.38 -19.13
C TYR A 718 -1.57 15.06 -18.54
N SER A 719 -2.47 14.28 -17.97
CA SER A 719 -3.62 14.82 -17.23
C SER A 719 -3.90 14.03 -15.97
N PHE A 720 -4.37 14.71 -14.94
CA PHE A 720 -4.85 14.08 -13.71
C PHE A 720 -6.10 14.81 -13.22
N LYS A 721 -6.88 14.13 -12.37
CA LYS A 721 -8.01 14.73 -11.65
C LYS A 721 -7.73 14.76 -10.17
N ILE A 722 -8.30 15.75 -9.51
CA ILE A 722 -8.36 15.84 -8.05
C ILE A 722 -9.77 16.24 -7.63
N ASN A 723 -10.24 15.65 -6.53
CA ASN A 723 -11.37 16.16 -5.76
C ASN A 723 -10.83 17.14 -4.73
N PHE A 724 -11.22 18.40 -4.84
CA PHE A 724 -10.90 19.44 -3.87
C PHE A 724 -12.20 20.04 -3.33
N ARG A 725 -12.54 19.69 -2.08
CA ARG A 725 -13.74 20.19 -1.38
C ARG A 725 -15.05 19.93 -2.13
N GLY A 726 -15.17 18.74 -2.72
CA GLY A 726 -16.35 18.30 -3.48
C GLY A 726 -16.34 18.72 -4.94
N GLN A 727 -15.30 19.42 -5.40
CA GLN A 727 -15.16 19.88 -6.79
C GLN A 727 -14.10 19.06 -7.52
N ILE A 728 -14.47 18.47 -8.67
CA ILE A 728 -13.57 17.65 -9.47
C ILE A 728 -12.87 18.51 -10.51
N LEU A 729 -11.60 18.80 -10.26
CA LEU A 729 -10.76 19.58 -11.17
C LEU A 729 -9.88 18.63 -11.99
N LYS A 730 -10.02 18.66 -13.31
CA LYS A 730 -9.10 18.03 -14.24
C LYS A 730 -8.03 19.04 -14.66
N VAL A 731 -6.78 18.67 -14.47
CA VAL A 731 -5.60 19.42 -14.94
C VAL A 731 -5.01 18.67 -16.11
N SER A 732 -4.83 19.33 -17.25
CA SER A 732 -4.15 18.76 -18.43
C SER A 732 -3.00 19.66 -18.84
N VAL A 733 -1.82 19.07 -19.01
CA VAL A 733 -0.57 19.77 -19.28
C VAL A 733 -0.02 19.23 -20.59
N ALA A 734 0.28 20.12 -21.51
CA ALA A 734 0.98 19.83 -22.77
C ALA A 734 2.17 20.77 -22.92
N LYS A 735 3.06 20.51 -23.89
CA LYS A 735 4.31 21.27 -24.08
C LYS A 735 4.16 22.80 -24.10
N ASN A 736 3.04 23.31 -24.62
CA ASN A 736 2.82 24.75 -24.81
C ASN A 736 1.59 25.32 -24.10
N GLN A 737 0.82 24.50 -23.37
CA GLN A 737 -0.42 24.95 -22.73
C GLN A 737 -0.76 24.12 -21.51
N THR A 738 -1.39 24.74 -20.53
CA THR A 738 -2.07 24.04 -19.43
C THR A 738 -3.56 24.37 -19.49
N SER A 739 -4.40 23.36 -19.30
CA SER A 739 -5.84 23.58 -19.18
C SER A 739 -6.41 23.04 -17.86
N PHE A 740 -7.32 23.81 -17.29
CA PHE A 740 -8.11 23.44 -16.14
C PHE A 740 -9.56 23.26 -16.57
N ALA A 741 -10.15 22.11 -16.24
CA ALA A 741 -11.56 21.84 -16.48
C ALA A 741 -12.24 21.43 -15.18
N LEU A 742 -13.34 22.10 -14.84
CA LEU A 742 -14.14 21.79 -13.65
C LEU A 742 -15.35 20.95 -14.06
N GLU A 743 -15.42 19.71 -13.58
CA GLU A 743 -16.54 18.81 -13.87
C GLU A 743 -17.73 19.15 -12.96
N SER A 744 -18.92 19.33 -13.56
CA SER A 744 -20.12 19.66 -12.79
C SER A 744 -20.64 18.47 -11.95
N GLY A 745 -20.79 18.69 -10.65
CA GLY A 745 -21.65 17.94 -9.72
C GLY A 745 -22.75 18.79 -9.08
N ASP A 746 -23.53 18.18 -8.18
CA ASP A 746 -24.78 18.72 -7.61
C ASP A 746 -24.65 20.07 -6.88
N ASN A 747 -23.44 20.52 -6.53
CA ASN A 747 -23.14 21.80 -5.87
C ASN A 747 -21.96 22.55 -6.50
N SER A 748 -21.83 22.52 -7.84
CA SER A 748 -20.68 23.13 -8.51
C SER A 748 -20.71 24.65 -8.45
N GLU A 749 -19.73 25.21 -7.77
CA GLU A 749 -19.41 26.65 -7.80
C GLU A 749 -18.14 26.87 -8.61
N GLN A 750 -17.91 28.08 -9.09
CA GLN A 750 -16.63 28.44 -9.69
C GLN A 750 -15.48 28.17 -8.70
N ILE A 751 -14.33 27.71 -9.20
CA ILE A 751 -13.11 27.57 -8.41
C ILE A 751 -12.06 28.57 -8.88
N THR A 752 -11.33 29.17 -7.94
CA THR A 752 -10.13 29.95 -8.25
C THR A 752 -8.90 29.12 -7.94
N VAL A 753 -8.06 28.92 -8.95
CA VAL A 753 -6.74 28.28 -8.84
C VAL A 753 -5.65 29.27 -9.18
N PHE A 754 -4.42 29.02 -8.74
CA PHE A 754 -3.27 29.88 -9.00
C PHE A 754 -2.26 29.17 -9.89
N MET A 755 -2.11 29.62 -11.13
CA MET A 755 -1.10 29.12 -12.05
C MET A 755 0.12 30.04 -12.06
N ASN A 756 1.27 29.54 -11.63
CA ASN A 756 2.51 30.33 -11.53
C ASN A 756 2.30 31.66 -10.77
N GLY A 757 1.46 31.64 -9.73
CA GLY A 757 1.11 32.81 -8.91
C GLY A 757 -0.02 33.70 -9.44
N ASN A 758 -0.55 33.45 -10.64
CA ASN A 758 -1.66 34.22 -11.21
C ASN A 758 -3.00 33.51 -10.96
N ALA A 759 -4.01 34.25 -10.48
CA ALA A 759 -5.35 33.71 -10.24
C ALA A 759 -6.08 33.40 -11.56
N VAL A 760 -6.73 32.24 -11.59
CA VAL A 760 -7.47 31.69 -12.73
C VAL A 760 -8.79 31.16 -12.20
N THR A 761 -9.91 31.72 -12.69
CA THR A 761 -11.25 31.25 -12.34
C THR A 761 -11.73 30.24 -13.36
N VAL A 762 -12.16 29.06 -12.90
CA VAL A 762 -12.71 27.99 -13.72
C VAL A 762 -14.19 27.83 -13.36
N GLU A 763 -15.05 28.11 -14.33
CA GLU A 763 -16.51 27.95 -14.18
C GLU A 763 -16.90 26.46 -14.23
N PRO A 764 -18.03 26.06 -13.62
CA PRO A 764 -18.59 24.72 -13.80
C PRO A 764 -18.79 24.36 -15.27
N ASP A 765 -18.37 23.16 -15.68
CA ASP A 765 -18.30 22.69 -17.08
C ASP A 765 -17.42 23.56 -18.00
N GLY A 766 -16.71 24.53 -17.42
CA GLY A 766 -15.79 25.41 -18.10
C GLY A 766 -14.43 24.76 -18.30
N VAL A 767 -13.76 25.15 -19.38
CA VAL A 767 -12.36 24.84 -19.63
C VAL A 767 -11.61 26.15 -19.82
N VAL A 768 -10.55 26.35 -19.03
CA VAL A 768 -9.64 27.49 -19.18
C VAL A 768 -8.31 26.97 -19.68
N VAL A 769 -7.80 27.54 -20.76
CA VAL A 769 -6.50 27.19 -21.37
C VAL A 769 -5.56 28.38 -21.21
N ILE A 770 -4.34 28.12 -20.74
CA ILE A 770 -3.30 29.12 -20.44
C ILE A 770 -2.03 28.78 -21.19
#